data_AF-A0A495ZBG0-F1
#
_entry.id   AF-A0A495ZBG0-F1
#
_cell.length_a   1.000
_cell.length_b   1.000
_cell.length_c   1.000
_cell.angle_alpha   90.00
_cell.angle_beta   90.00
_cell.angle_gamma   90.00
#
_symmetry.space_group_name_H-M   'P 1'
#
loop_
_entity.id
_entity.type
_entity.pdbx_description
1 polymer ?
#
loop_
_entity_poly.entity_id
_entity_poly.type
_entity_poly.pdbx_seq_one_letter_code
_entity_poly.pdbx_strand_id
1 'polypeptide(L)'
;MKLFVPGRICLFGEHSDWAGGYRRTNAELEKGYTLITNTNQGVYAEVQPHPTNLILKTTLSDGTRHGPYTLPMEPAALLAEAEKGSFFSYAAGVAYQILTNYRVQGLEIDNYLTDLPVKKGLSSSAAICVLVARAFNRIYDLKMTTRGEMECAYQGEIKTPSRCGRMDQGCAYQHPILMSFDGENIEVREFSVPTNLYMVIVDLGAGKDTRLILNQLHHCYPFAENELQENVQRYLGPLSKKITDLAHDALRQGDAEAIGKLMTRAQQEFDEHLIPACPSQLTAPVLHKVLNYEPIQPYIWGGKGVGSQGDGSAQFIVKDKESQSRVIEIIERDLQMSCLKLVIEASRHVRKAVIPAAGFGTRLFPASKSIKKELFPIIDRAGRAKPAIMAIVEEAVNAGIEEVCLIVQSGDIELFESFFKTRPRIEHYNKLSKENKAYCDYLVELGSRISLVTQDVQEGFGHAVYCARDWVGNEPFLLMLGDHLYGSDEPDSCAKQVLTAYEKVGHSVVGLKETPIAELSNFGCVTGVWQEDQSMLSVTEFYEKPDPEYAREYLHVDGMDADSFLTVFGIYVIEPQIFGFLEQNIEHNFRERGEFQLTSCLDELRKTDGFSGYVVKGRRFDIGLPEEYRQTVIDFRNA
;
A
#
# COMPACT_ATOMS: atom_id res chain seq x y z
N MET A 1 -9.00 1.22 19.44
CA MET A 1 -8.12 1.26 18.25
C MET A 1 -8.13 2.66 17.66
N LYS A 2 -6.99 3.20 17.22
CA LYS A 2 -6.91 4.49 16.53
C LYS A 2 -6.96 4.28 15.01
N LEU A 3 -7.70 5.15 14.32
CA LEU A 3 -7.83 5.15 12.87
C LEU A 3 -7.58 6.54 12.30
N PHE A 4 -7.05 6.53 11.08
CA PHE A 4 -6.93 7.71 10.23
C PHE A 4 -7.48 7.37 8.85
N VAL A 5 -8.25 8.28 8.28
CA VAL A 5 -8.67 8.24 6.87
C VAL A 5 -8.36 9.60 6.26
N PRO A 6 -7.50 9.67 5.23
CA PRO A 6 -7.17 10.93 4.59
C PRO A 6 -8.34 11.45 3.75
N GLY A 7 -8.29 12.72 3.38
CA GLY A 7 -9.01 13.20 2.20
C GLY A 7 -8.36 12.70 0.91
N ARG A 8 -8.96 13.01 -0.24
CA ARG A 8 -8.42 12.70 -1.56
C ARG A 8 -8.39 13.90 -2.48
N ILE A 9 -7.42 13.93 -3.39
CA ILE A 9 -7.38 14.86 -4.51
C ILE A 9 -7.31 14.11 -5.83
N CYS A 10 -8.09 14.57 -6.81
CA CYS A 10 -7.98 14.11 -8.19
C CYS A 10 -6.86 14.89 -8.88
N LEU A 11 -5.80 14.20 -9.29
CA LEU A 11 -4.70 14.78 -10.05
C LEU A 11 -5.13 14.97 -11.51
N PHE A 12 -5.74 13.94 -12.10
CA PHE A 12 -6.19 13.92 -13.50
C PHE A 12 -7.44 13.04 -13.65
N GLY A 13 -8.27 13.37 -14.65
CA GLY A 13 -9.43 12.55 -15.01
C GLY A 13 -10.71 12.93 -14.28
N GLU A 14 -10.88 14.18 -13.84
CA GLU A 14 -12.12 14.60 -13.19
C GLU A 14 -13.36 14.24 -14.03
N HIS A 15 -14.44 13.86 -13.35
CA HIS A 15 -15.73 13.46 -13.95
C HIS A 15 -15.74 12.14 -14.72
N SER A 16 -14.58 11.50 -14.95
CA SER A 16 -14.51 10.22 -15.65
C SER A 16 -15.27 9.09 -14.94
N ASP A 17 -15.46 9.18 -13.63
CA ASP A 17 -16.08 8.13 -12.81
C ASP A 17 -17.57 7.93 -13.11
N TRP A 18 -18.33 9.02 -13.22
CA TRP A 18 -19.73 8.94 -13.67
C TRP A 18 -19.85 8.88 -15.19
N ALA A 19 -18.94 9.52 -15.94
CA ALA A 19 -18.96 9.48 -17.41
C ALA A 19 -18.78 8.04 -17.92
N GLY A 20 -17.82 7.30 -17.36
CA GLY A 20 -17.60 5.87 -17.64
C GLY A 20 -18.79 4.99 -17.23
N GLY A 21 -19.60 5.44 -16.26
CA GLY A 21 -20.84 4.76 -15.86
C GLY A 21 -21.89 4.68 -16.98
N TYR A 22 -21.94 5.67 -17.87
CA TYR A 22 -22.87 5.66 -19.01
C TYR A 22 -22.56 4.59 -20.07
N ARG A 23 -21.39 3.93 -20.02
CA ARG A 23 -21.07 2.80 -20.91
C ARG A 23 -22.04 1.64 -20.79
N ARG A 24 -22.75 1.52 -19.66
CA ARG A 24 -23.86 0.57 -19.49
C ARG A 24 -24.99 0.81 -20.50
N THR A 25 -25.20 2.05 -20.91
CA THR A 25 -26.25 2.45 -21.86
C THR A 25 -25.69 2.65 -23.26
N ASN A 26 -24.44 3.13 -23.38
CA ASN A 26 -23.76 3.35 -24.65
C ASN A 26 -22.32 2.82 -24.60
N ALA A 27 -22.10 1.61 -25.11
CA ALA A 27 -20.79 0.94 -25.10
C ALA A 27 -19.73 1.61 -26.00
N GLU A 28 -20.13 2.55 -26.87
CA GLU A 28 -19.21 3.30 -27.74
C GLU A 28 -18.49 4.43 -26.98
N LEU A 29 -19.02 4.88 -25.83
CA LEU A 29 -18.36 5.85 -24.97
C LEU A 29 -17.04 5.27 -24.45
N GLU A 30 -15.99 6.08 -24.35
CA GLU A 30 -14.70 5.65 -23.79
C GLU A 30 -14.81 5.29 -22.30
N LYS A 31 -13.96 4.38 -21.81
CA LYS A 31 -13.87 4.09 -20.37
C LYS A 31 -13.41 5.32 -19.61
N GLY A 32 -13.88 5.48 -18.37
CA GLY A 32 -13.41 6.52 -17.48
C GLY A 32 -12.07 6.15 -16.86
N TYR A 33 -11.16 7.12 -16.71
CA TYR A 33 -9.89 6.95 -16.00
C TYR A 33 -9.64 8.13 -15.07
N THR A 34 -9.23 7.86 -13.83
CA THR A 34 -8.82 8.89 -12.87
C THR A 34 -7.53 8.52 -12.17
N LEU A 35 -6.69 9.53 -11.93
CA LEU A 35 -5.54 9.45 -11.04
C LEU A 35 -5.85 10.25 -9.80
N ILE A 36 -5.84 9.60 -8.65
CA ILE A 36 -6.04 10.27 -7.37
C ILE A 36 -4.86 9.99 -6.43
N THR A 37 -4.66 10.90 -5.50
CA THR A 37 -3.77 10.72 -4.36
C THR A 37 -4.45 11.24 -3.10
N ASN A 38 -3.95 10.84 -1.93
CA ASN A 38 -4.49 11.25 -0.66
C ASN A 38 -3.93 12.59 -0.19
N THR A 39 -4.66 13.25 0.69
CA THR A 39 -4.15 14.41 1.44
C THR A 39 -3.40 13.96 2.69
N ASN A 40 -2.51 14.82 3.19
CA ASN A 40 -1.86 14.67 4.49
C ASN A 40 -2.80 14.96 5.68
N GLN A 41 -4.00 15.47 5.41
CA GLN A 41 -5.06 15.78 6.36
C GLN A 41 -6.23 14.81 6.18
N GLY A 42 -7.03 14.62 7.22
CA GLY A 42 -8.10 13.65 7.23
C GLY A 42 -8.98 13.67 8.47
N VAL A 43 -9.53 12.50 8.75
CA VAL A 43 -10.42 12.22 9.88
C VAL A 43 -9.71 11.22 10.78
N TYR A 44 -9.51 11.62 12.04
CA TYR A 44 -8.88 10.79 13.07
C TYR A 44 -9.95 10.31 14.04
N ALA A 45 -9.95 9.02 14.37
CA ALA A 45 -10.92 8.47 15.29
C ALA A 45 -10.34 7.41 16.24
N GLU A 46 -10.96 7.31 17.41
CA GLU A 46 -10.83 6.16 18.29
C GLU A 46 -12.08 5.29 18.19
N VAL A 47 -11.88 3.99 18.01
CA VAL A 47 -12.95 3.01 17.81
C VAL A 47 -12.90 1.95 18.88
N GLN A 48 -14.06 1.61 19.42
CA GLN A 48 -14.27 0.54 20.40
C GLN A 48 -15.51 -0.29 20.02
N PRO A 49 -15.53 -1.61 20.33
CA PRO A 49 -16.73 -2.43 20.14
C PRO A 49 -17.84 -1.99 21.09
N HIS A 50 -19.09 -2.06 20.64
CA HIS A 50 -20.27 -1.81 21.47
C HIS A 50 -21.31 -2.92 21.25
N PRO A 51 -21.97 -3.44 22.30
CA PRO A 51 -22.82 -4.63 22.16
C PRO A 51 -24.04 -4.46 21.22
N THR A 52 -24.68 -3.29 21.20
CA THR A 52 -25.98 -3.12 20.53
C THR A 52 -26.16 -1.89 19.64
N ASN A 53 -25.28 -0.88 19.74
CA ASN A 53 -25.51 0.45 19.17
C ASN A 53 -24.29 0.94 18.39
N LEU A 54 -24.54 1.73 17.35
CA LEU A 54 -23.56 2.62 16.75
C LEU A 54 -23.60 3.97 17.49
N ILE A 55 -22.51 4.30 18.17
CA ILE A 55 -22.32 5.57 18.89
C ILE A 55 -21.31 6.41 18.12
N LEU A 56 -21.68 7.63 17.75
CA LEU A 56 -20.87 8.53 16.94
C LEU A 56 -20.61 9.84 17.70
N LYS A 57 -19.34 10.20 17.84
CA LYS A 57 -18.89 11.53 18.25
C LYS A 57 -17.99 12.08 17.15
N THR A 58 -18.07 13.37 16.88
CA THR A 58 -17.30 14.01 15.80
C THR A 58 -16.81 15.37 16.22
N THR A 59 -15.59 15.69 15.80
CA THR A 59 -14.97 17.01 15.92
C THR A 59 -14.84 17.59 14.52
N LEU A 60 -15.43 18.77 14.30
CA LEU A 60 -15.33 19.52 13.05
C LEU A 60 -13.96 20.21 12.94
N SER A 61 -13.65 20.72 11.75
CA SER A 61 -12.36 21.39 11.46
C SER A 61 -12.13 22.69 12.25
N ASP A 62 -13.18 23.29 12.80
CA ASP A 62 -13.09 24.46 13.69
C ASP A 62 -12.95 24.07 15.18
N GLY A 63 -12.85 22.77 15.48
CA GLY A 63 -12.78 22.21 16.83
C GLY A 63 -14.14 22.00 17.50
N THR A 64 -15.26 22.35 16.86
CA THR A 64 -16.60 22.12 17.39
C THR A 64 -16.89 20.63 17.49
N ARG A 65 -17.39 20.17 18.65
CA ARG A 65 -17.68 18.76 18.89
C ARG A 65 -19.19 18.49 18.89
N HIS A 66 -19.64 17.47 18.17
CA HIS A 66 -21.01 16.99 18.14
C HIS A 66 -21.12 15.54 18.64
N GLY A 67 -22.28 15.20 19.20
CA GLY A 67 -22.58 13.88 19.75
C GLY A 67 -22.51 13.81 21.29
N PRO A 68 -22.64 12.61 21.88
CA PRO A 68 -22.80 11.33 21.20
C PRO A 68 -24.15 11.22 20.49
N TYR A 69 -24.14 10.76 19.24
CA TYR A 69 -25.33 10.32 18.54
C TYR A 69 -25.40 8.80 18.61
N THR A 70 -26.53 8.25 19.07
CA THR A 70 -26.69 6.81 19.29
C THR A 70 -27.76 6.26 18.38
N LEU A 71 -27.42 5.22 17.63
CA LEU A 71 -28.34 4.49 16.76
C LEU A 71 -28.32 3.00 17.14
N PRO A 72 -29.48 2.34 17.25
CA PRO A 72 -29.50 0.89 17.42
C PRO A 72 -28.96 0.22 16.15
N MET A 73 -28.21 -0.87 16.31
CA MET A 73 -27.76 -1.73 15.20
C MET A 73 -28.92 -2.59 14.68
N GLU A 74 -29.94 -1.92 14.14
CA GLU A 74 -31.11 -2.53 13.53
C GLU A 74 -31.25 -2.01 12.09
N PRO A 75 -31.43 -2.89 11.08
CA PRO A 75 -31.42 -2.46 9.67
C PRO A 75 -32.44 -1.35 9.37
N ALA A 76 -33.65 -1.44 9.93
CA ALA A 76 -34.69 -0.44 9.72
C ALA A 76 -34.31 0.94 10.30
N ALA A 77 -33.70 0.98 11.48
CA ALA A 77 -33.29 2.23 12.13
C ALA A 77 -32.12 2.90 11.41
N LEU A 78 -31.13 2.11 10.98
CA LEU A 78 -29.97 2.61 10.24
C LEU A 78 -30.36 3.14 8.87
N LEU A 79 -31.22 2.43 8.13
CA LEU A 79 -31.69 2.88 6.82
C LEU A 79 -32.51 4.18 6.94
N ALA A 80 -33.44 4.24 7.90
CA ALA A 80 -34.24 5.44 8.14
C ALA A 80 -33.39 6.66 8.51
N GLU A 81 -32.26 6.48 9.20
CA GLU A 81 -31.31 7.57 9.44
C GLU A 81 -30.50 7.93 8.18
N ALA A 82 -30.07 6.94 7.39
CA ALA A 82 -29.32 7.17 6.15
C ALA A 82 -30.12 8.05 5.16
N GLU A 83 -31.43 7.83 5.05
CA GLU A 83 -32.31 8.56 4.14
C GLU A 83 -32.54 10.03 4.53
N LYS A 84 -32.29 10.43 5.78
CA LYS A 84 -32.51 11.82 6.25
C LYS A 84 -31.53 12.82 5.63
N GLY A 85 -30.35 12.39 5.19
CA GLY A 85 -29.29 13.29 4.74
C GLY A 85 -28.71 14.20 5.83
N SER A 86 -28.75 13.74 7.08
CA SER A 86 -28.11 14.39 8.23
C SER A 86 -26.59 14.18 8.21
N PHE A 87 -25.87 14.83 9.12
CA PHE A 87 -24.42 14.64 9.28
C PHE A 87 -24.05 13.17 9.56
N PHE A 88 -24.89 12.44 10.31
CA PHE A 88 -24.65 11.05 10.69
C PHE A 88 -25.25 10.03 9.70
N SER A 89 -25.98 10.48 8.68
CA SER A 89 -26.57 9.61 7.66
C SER A 89 -25.54 8.78 6.90
N TYR A 90 -24.34 9.34 6.64
CA TYR A 90 -23.25 8.61 5.98
C TYR A 90 -22.83 7.38 6.79
N ALA A 91 -22.59 7.58 8.09
CA ALA A 91 -22.21 6.49 8.99
C ALA A 91 -23.33 5.46 9.14
N ALA A 92 -24.59 5.90 9.20
CA ALA A 92 -25.74 5.01 9.26
C ALA A 92 -25.89 4.16 7.98
N GLY A 93 -25.68 4.76 6.79
CA GLY A 93 -25.74 4.05 5.51
C GLY A 93 -24.68 2.96 5.40
N VAL A 94 -23.44 3.24 5.82
CA VAL A 94 -22.36 2.24 5.84
C VAL A 94 -22.63 1.15 6.89
N ALA A 95 -23.03 1.52 8.09
CA ALA A 95 -23.38 0.54 9.13
C ALA A 95 -24.55 -0.36 8.71
N TYR A 96 -25.54 0.19 7.99
CA TYR A 96 -26.62 -0.59 7.39
C TYR A 96 -26.06 -1.64 6.43
N GLN A 97 -25.20 -1.25 5.49
CA GLN A 97 -24.58 -2.17 4.53
C GLN A 97 -23.81 -3.28 5.24
N ILE A 98 -23.05 -2.94 6.28
CA ILE A 98 -22.26 -3.94 7.01
C ILE A 98 -23.17 -4.90 7.76
N LEU A 99 -24.16 -4.38 8.48
CA LEU A 99 -25.11 -5.21 9.24
C LEU A 99 -25.92 -6.17 8.34
N THR A 100 -26.20 -5.78 7.09
CA THR A 100 -26.93 -6.65 6.14
C THR A 100 -26.06 -7.74 5.52
N ASN A 101 -24.74 -7.56 5.47
CA ASN A 101 -23.82 -8.50 4.81
C ASN A 101 -23.00 -9.32 5.82
N TYR A 102 -22.84 -8.84 7.05
CA TYR A 102 -21.99 -9.45 8.07
C TYR A 102 -22.70 -9.57 9.41
N ARG A 103 -22.29 -10.57 10.20
CA ARG A 103 -22.75 -10.74 11.58
C ARG A 103 -21.89 -9.91 12.52
N VAL A 104 -22.30 -8.66 12.73
CA VAL A 104 -21.60 -7.70 13.61
C VAL A 104 -22.50 -7.18 14.72
N GLN A 105 -21.87 -6.65 15.77
CA GLN A 105 -22.53 -5.82 16.78
C GLN A 105 -22.25 -4.33 16.51
N GLY A 106 -22.48 -3.46 17.48
CA GLY A 106 -22.25 -2.02 17.35
C GLY A 106 -20.79 -1.59 17.52
N LEU A 107 -20.56 -0.29 17.35
CA LEU A 107 -19.28 0.36 17.57
C LEU A 107 -19.49 1.71 18.26
N GLU A 108 -18.52 2.13 19.07
CA GLU A 108 -18.33 3.53 19.41
C GLU A 108 -17.20 4.09 18.54
N ILE A 109 -17.49 5.13 17.76
CA ILE A 109 -16.54 5.84 16.91
C ILE A 109 -16.47 7.29 17.42
N ASP A 110 -15.34 7.63 18.02
CA ASP A 110 -15.03 8.99 18.47
C ASP A 110 -14.04 9.63 17.48
N ASN A 111 -14.58 10.32 16.48
CA ASN A 111 -13.78 11.17 15.62
C ASN A 111 -13.31 12.40 16.43
N TYR A 112 -12.13 12.30 17.03
CA TYR A 112 -11.60 13.27 17.97
C TYR A 112 -10.92 14.47 17.28
N LEU A 113 -10.48 14.32 16.03
CA LEU A 113 -9.83 15.38 15.25
C LEU A 113 -10.21 15.24 13.77
N THR A 114 -10.57 16.36 13.15
CA THR A 114 -10.69 16.49 11.69
C THR A 114 -9.90 17.72 11.28
N ASP A 115 -8.77 17.53 10.61
CA ASP A 115 -8.00 18.64 10.04
C ASP A 115 -8.23 18.80 8.53
N LEU A 116 -9.09 17.94 7.95
CA LEU A 116 -9.53 18.03 6.57
C LEU A 116 -10.40 19.28 6.33
N PRO A 117 -10.07 20.13 5.33
CA PRO A 117 -10.87 21.28 4.97
C PRO A 117 -12.24 20.87 4.39
N VAL A 118 -13.30 21.12 5.14
CA VAL A 118 -14.68 20.72 4.76
C VAL A 118 -15.20 21.55 3.58
N LYS A 119 -15.97 20.92 2.67
CA LYS A 119 -16.59 21.53 1.45
C LYS A 119 -15.63 22.03 0.36
N LYS A 120 -14.35 21.64 0.36
CA LYS A 120 -13.35 22.11 -0.61
C LYS A 120 -13.00 21.11 -1.72
N GLY A 121 -13.90 20.18 -2.03
CA GLY A 121 -13.66 19.14 -3.05
C GLY A 121 -12.66 18.05 -2.61
N LEU A 122 -12.39 17.91 -1.30
CA LEU A 122 -11.47 16.95 -0.69
C LEU A 122 -12.15 15.70 -0.11
N SER A 123 -13.40 15.42 -0.50
CA SER A 123 -14.15 14.19 -0.17
C SER A 123 -14.41 13.91 1.32
N SER A 124 -14.83 14.92 2.09
CA SER A 124 -15.12 14.74 3.51
C SER A 124 -16.22 13.71 3.82
N SER A 125 -17.26 13.55 2.99
CA SER A 125 -18.29 12.52 3.18
C SER A 125 -17.74 11.12 2.98
N ALA A 126 -16.99 10.91 1.88
CA ALA A 126 -16.38 9.62 1.57
C ALA A 126 -15.36 9.20 2.65
N ALA A 127 -14.56 10.13 3.17
CA ALA A 127 -13.64 9.85 4.27
C ALA A 127 -14.36 9.34 5.53
N ILE A 128 -15.54 9.90 5.86
CA ILE A 128 -16.38 9.38 6.95
C ILE A 128 -16.94 7.98 6.62
N CYS A 129 -17.43 7.76 5.39
CA CYS A 129 -17.93 6.45 4.97
C CYS A 129 -16.85 5.38 5.07
N VAL A 130 -15.64 5.67 4.56
CA VAL A 130 -14.47 4.79 4.62
C VAL A 130 -14.04 4.56 6.07
N LEU A 131 -14.05 5.59 6.92
CA LEU A 131 -13.72 5.45 8.34
C LEU A 131 -14.64 4.43 9.02
N VAL A 132 -15.95 4.50 8.77
CA VAL A 132 -16.92 3.57 9.35
C VAL A 132 -16.71 2.16 8.80
N ALA A 133 -16.53 2.01 7.48
CA ALA A 133 -16.27 0.71 6.87
C ALA A 133 -15.01 0.05 7.44
N ARG A 134 -13.92 0.81 7.54
CA ARG A 134 -12.64 0.40 8.12
C ARG A 134 -12.75 0.08 9.61
N ALA A 135 -13.54 0.85 10.36
CA ALA A 135 -13.77 0.63 11.78
C ALA A 135 -14.40 -0.74 12.03
N PHE A 136 -15.45 -1.08 11.28
CA PHE A 136 -16.05 -2.41 11.34
C PHE A 136 -15.12 -3.50 10.82
N ASN A 137 -14.45 -3.27 9.69
CA ASN A 137 -13.52 -4.24 9.11
C ASN A 137 -12.47 -4.68 10.12
N ARG A 138 -11.86 -3.71 10.82
CA ARG A 138 -10.77 -3.98 11.76
C ARG A 138 -11.25 -4.51 13.11
N ILE A 139 -12.35 -3.99 13.67
CA ILE A 139 -12.86 -4.46 14.98
C ILE A 139 -13.40 -5.89 14.90
N TYR A 140 -14.06 -6.25 13.80
CA TYR A 140 -14.67 -7.57 13.61
C TYR A 140 -13.86 -8.48 12.67
N ASP A 141 -12.68 -8.04 12.21
CA ASP A 141 -11.82 -8.74 11.24
C ASP A 141 -12.62 -9.33 10.07
N LEU A 142 -13.41 -8.47 9.40
CA LEU A 142 -14.35 -8.87 8.33
C LEU A 142 -13.67 -9.37 7.06
N LYS A 143 -12.33 -9.44 7.05
CA LYS A 143 -11.50 -9.89 5.92
C LYS A 143 -11.70 -9.09 4.64
N MET A 144 -12.24 -7.85 4.73
CA MET A 144 -12.37 -7.00 3.55
C MET A 144 -10.99 -6.46 3.15
N THR A 145 -10.70 -6.53 1.85
CA THR A 145 -9.56 -5.80 1.25
C THR A 145 -9.82 -4.29 1.30
N THR A 146 -8.80 -3.46 1.06
CA THR A 146 -8.97 -1.99 0.91
C THR A 146 -10.01 -1.63 -0.14
N ARG A 147 -10.06 -2.40 -1.25
CA ARG A 147 -11.10 -2.27 -2.27
C ARG A 147 -12.49 -2.62 -1.72
N GLY A 148 -12.59 -3.65 -0.88
CA GLY A 148 -13.83 -4.01 -0.19
C GLY A 148 -14.32 -2.91 0.75
N GLU A 149 -13.41 -2.26 1.50
CA GLU A 149 -13.74 -1.09 2.31
C GLU A 149 -14.26 0.07 1.45
N MET A 150 -13.59 0.37 0.33
CA MET A 150 -14.00 1.40 -0.63
C MET A 150 -15.41 1.14 -1.18
N GLU A 151 -15.68 -0.09 -1.62
CA GLU A 151 -16.98 -0.46 -2.19
C GLU A 151 -18.08 -0.42 -1.11
N CYS A 152 -17.81 -0.95 0.08
CA CYS A 152 -18.75 -0.88 1.20
C CYS A 152 -19.08 0.57 1.58
N ALA A 153 -18.08 1.45 1.61
CA ALA A 153 -18.25 2.88 1.86
C ALA A 153 -19.14 3.52 0.80
N TYR A 154 -18.90 3.24 -0.49
CA TYR A 154 -19.70 3.75 -1.60
C TYR A 154 -21.15 3.25 -1.52
N GLN A 155 -21.34 1.95 -1.33
CA GLN A 155 -22.67 1.33 -1.21
C GLN A 155 -23.46 1.90 -0.02
N GLY A 156 -22.78 2.32 1.05
CA GLY A 156 -23.40 3.00 2.18
C GLY A 156 -23.75 4.45 1.87
N GLU A 157 -22.85 5.17 1.19
CA GLU A 157 -23.06 6.58 0.83
C GLU A 157 -24.26 6.77 -0.10
N ILE A 158 -24.47 5.86 -1.07
CA ILE A 158 -25.62 5.92 -1.98
C ILE A 158 -26.96 5.55 -1.33
N LYS A 159 -26.98 5.16 -0.04
CA LYS A 159 -28.22 5.08 0.75
C LYS A 159 -28.67 6.43 1.29
N THR A 160 -27.79 7.43 1.23
CA THR A 160 -28.12 8.80 1.57
C THR A 160 -28.62 9.56 0.32
N PRO A 161 -29.22 10.76 0.47
CA PRO A 161 -29.54 11.62 -0.67
C PRO A 161 -28.32 12.14 -1.46
N SER A 162 -27.09 11.75 -1.10
CA SER A 162 -25.86 12.11 -1.82
C SER A 162 -25.86 11.57 -3.25
N ARG A 163 -25.27 12.34 -4.16
CA ARG A 163 -25.04 11.95 -5.56
C ARG A 163 -23.54 11.88 -5.86
N CYS A 164 -22.74 11.43 -4.89
CA CYS A 164 -21.30 11.30 -5.06
C CYS A 164 -20.97 10.24 -6.12
N GLY A 165 -19.90 10.49 -6.86
CA GLY A 165 -19.30 9.47 -7.71
C GLY A 165 -18.47 8.47 -6.89
N ARG A 166 -17.96 7.43 -7.56
CA ARG A 166 -17.16 6.35 -6.93
C ARG A 166 -15.69 6.72 -6.71
N MET A 167 -15.21 7.77 -7.37
CA MET A 167 -13.84 8.24 -7.22
C MET A 167 -13.52 8.69 -5.79
N ASP A 168 -14.52 9.21 -5.07
CA ASP A 168 -14.29 9.85 -3.77
C ASP A 168 -13.91 8.86 -2.68
N GLN A 169 -14.39 7.62 -2.77
CA GLN A 169 -14.06 6.55 -1.83
C GLN A 169 -12.64 6.03 -2.02
N GLY A 170 -11.94 6.44 -3.08
CA GLY A 170 -10.52 6.13 -3.25
C GLY A 170 -9.61 6.67 -2.13
N CYS A 171 -10.12 7.55 -1.25
CA CYS A 171 -9.49 7.88 0.04
C CYS A 171 -9.31 6.67 0.99
N ALA A 172 -9.89 5.51 0.67
CA ALA A 172 -9.60 4.25 1.34
C ALA A 172 -8.15 3.80 1.14
N TYR A 173 -7.51 4.11 0.03
CA TYR A 173 -6.14 3.71 -0.21
C TYR A 173 -5.18 4.59 0.58
N GLN A 174 -3.92 4.18 0.75
CA GLN A 174 -2.88 5.03 1.35
C GLN A 174 -1.98 5.66 0.28
N HIS A 175 -1.76 4.95 -0.83
CA HIS A 175 -0.91 5.36 -1.94
C HIS A 175 -1.71 5.96 -3.10
N PRO A 176 -1.05 6.66 -4.05
CA PRO A 176 -1.67 7.05 -5.31
C PRO A 176 -2.30 5.86 -6.05
N ILE A 177 -3.46 6.08 -6.65
CA ILE A 177 -4.17 5.04 -7.40
C ILE A 177 -4.62 5.53 -8.78
N LEU A 178 -4.56 4.62 -9.74
CA LEU A 178 -5.24 4.72 -11.03
C LEU A 178 -6.54 3.94 -10.93
N MET A 179 -7.67 4.61 -11.14
CA MET A 179 -8.99 3.99 -11.22
C MET A 179 -9.47 3.98 -12.66
N SER A 180 -10.08 2.88 -13.08
CA SER A 180 -10.80 2.81 -14.35
C SER A 180 -12.27 2.43 -14.14
N PHE A 181 -13.14 3.01 -14.96
CA PHE A 181 -14.60 2.89 -14.85
C PHE A 181 -15.19 2.42 -16.18
N ASP A 182 -15.79 1.24 -16.18
CA ASP A 182 -16.42 0.61 -17.34
C ASP A 182 -17.84 0.17 -16.98
N GLY A 183 -18.78 1.12 -17.04
CA GLY A 183 -20.12 0.93 -16.50
C GLY A 183 -20.09 0.75 -14.98
N GLU A 184 -20.56 -0.39 -14.50
CA GLU A 184 -20.55 -0.75 -13.07
C GLU A 184 -19.20 -1.34 -12.63
N ASN A 185 -18.35 -1.75 -13.57
CA ASN A 185 -17.06 -2.37 -13.27
C ASN A 185 -16.02 -1.31 -12.97
N ILE A 186 -15.28 -1.52 -11.89
CA ILE A 186 -14.13 -0.69 -11.51
C ILE A 186 -12.89 -1.56 -11.40
N GLU A 187 -11.78 -1.05 -11.90
CA GLU A 187 -10.45 -1.53 -11.52
C GLU A 187 -9.70 -0.42 -10.79
N VAL A 188 -8.97 -0.79 -9.74
CA VAL A 188 -8.10 0.12 -9.00
C VAL A 188 -6.70 -0.48 -9.00
N ARG A 189 -5.70 0.32 -9.34
CA ARG A 189 -4.29 -0.06 -9.32
C ARG A 189 -3.51 0.95 -8.51
N GLU A 190 -2.89 0.49 -7.43
CA GLU A 190 -1.96 1.28 -6.64
C GLU A 190 -0.64 1.43 -7.39
N PHE A 191 0.02 2.57 -7.23
CA PHE A 191 1.36 2.80 -7.75
C PHE A 191 2.15 3.70 -6.80
N SER A 192 3.48 3.57 -6.87
CA SER A 192 4.39 4.44 -6.14
C SER A 192 5.02 5.51 -7.02
N VAL A 193 5.58 6.54 -6.37
CA VAL A 193 6.45 7.53 -7.01
C VAL A 193 7.88 7.37 -6.50
N PRO A 194 8.92 7.55 -7.34
CA PRO A 194 10.30 7.33 -6.94
C PRO A 194 10.93 8.51 -6.17
N THR A 195 10.31 9.69 -6.24
CA THR A 195 10.78 10.92 -5.60
C THR A 195 9.60 11.68 -5.00
N ASN A 196 9.87 12.48 -3.97
CA ASN A 196 8.83 13.32 -3.36
C ASN A 196 8.34 14.35 -4.37
N LEU A 197 7.04 14.39 -4.60
CA LEU A 197 6.39 15.41 -5.43
C LEU A 197 5.69 16.42 -4.53
N TYR A 198 6.06 17.69 -4.69
CA TYR A 198 5.57 18.77 -3.85
C TYR A 198 4.40 19.47 -4.54
N MET A 199 3.30 19.65 -3.80
CA MET A 199 2.08 20.26 -4.33
C MET A 199 1.52 21.33 -3.39
N VAL A 200 0.81 22.30 -3.96
CA VAL A 200 0.05 23.31 -3.21
C VAL A 200 -1.38 23.31 -3.71
N ILE A 201 -2.32 23.13 -2.79
CA ILE A 201 -3.75 23.22 -3.05
C ILE A 201 -4.24 24.56 -2.53
N VAL A 202 -4.96 25.31 -3.34
CA VAL A 202 -5.41 26.67 -3.02
C VAL A 202 -6.93 26.67 -2.95
N ASP A 203 -7.47 27.11 -1.82
CA ASP A 203 -8.88 27.46 -1.72
C ASP A 203 -9.08 28.85 -2.30
N LEU A 204 -9.84 28.94 -3.39
CA LEU A 204 -10.07 30.19 -4.09
C LEU A 204 -11.02 31.12 -3.32
N GLY A 205 -11.70 30.63 -2.28
CA GLY A 205 -12.60 31.42 -1.44
C GLY A 205 -13.82 31.98 -2.19
N ALA A 206 -14.08 31.47 -3.39
CA ALA A 206 -15.17 31.88 -4.27
C ALA A 206 -16.25 30.79 -4.34
N GLY A 207 -17.47 31.20 -4.64
CA GLY A 207 -18.62 30.30 -4.70
C GLY A 207 -18.71 29.58 -6.04
N LYS A 208 -19.11 28.31 -6.02
CA LYS A 208 -19.55 27.56 -7.21
C LYS A 208 -20.80 26.73 -6.91
N ASP A 209 -21.65 26.54 -7.91
CA ASP A 209 -22.75 25.57 -7.86
C ASP A 209 -22.33 24.25 -8.53
N THR A 210 -21.74 23.37 -7.73
CA THR A 210 -21.35 22.02 -8.19
C THR A 210 -22.54 21.21 -8.71
N ARG A 211 -23.76 21.40 -8.17
CA ARG A 211 -24.94 20.65 -8.63
C ARG A 211 -25.35 21.09 -10.03
N LEU A 212 -25.29 22.39 -10.30
CA LEU A 212 -25.55 22.93 -11.64
C LEU A 212 -24.53 22.42 -12.66
N ILE A 213 -23.23 22.47 -12.34
CA ILE A 213 -22.17 21.97 -13.23
C ILE A 213 -22.43 20.50 -13.58
N LEU A 214 -22.60 19.65 -12.56
CA LEU A 214 -22.81 18.22 -12.78
C LEU A 214 -24.08 17.97 -13.60
N ASN A 215 -25.20 18.63 -13.27
CA ASN A 215 -26.42 18.48 -14.06
C ASN A 215 -26.19 18.83 -15.54
N GLN A 216 -25.56 19.97 -15.86
CA GLN A 216 -25.32 20.37 -17.25
C GLN A 216 -24.43 19.36 -18.01
N LEU A 217 -23.37 18.86 -17.36
CA LEU A 217 -22.50 17.84 -17.96
C LEU A 217 -23.22 16.50 -18.15
N HIS A 218 -24.06 16.08 -17.20
CA HIS A 218 -24.88 14.87 -17.32
C HIS A 218 -25.87 14.92 -18.50
N HIS A 219 -26.40 16.10 -18.84
CA HIS A 219 -27.27 16.27 -20.02
C HIS A 219 -26.55 16.05 -21.35
N CYS A 220 -25.21 15.98 -21.34
CA CYS A 220 -24.42 15.66 -22.53
C CYS A 220 -24.26 14.16 -22.76
N TYR A 221 -24.83 13.31 -21.89
CA TYR A 221 -24.75 11.85 -21.94
C TYR A 221 -26.16 11.23 -21.94
N PRO A 222 -26.33 9.98 -22.41
CA PRO A 222 -25.32 9.08 -22.97
C PRO A 222 -25.09 9.22 -24.48
N PHE A 223 -25.97 9.93 -25.19
CA PHE A 223 -25.88 10.14 -26.64
C PHE A 223 -25.79 11.64 -26.91
N ALA A 224 -24.84 12.04 -27.75
CA ALA A 224 -24.71 13.42 -28.15
C ALA A 224 -25.69 13.72 -29.31
N GLU A 225 -26.41 14.83 -29.19
CA GLU A 225 -27.39 15.32 -30.16
C GLU A 225 -26.90 16.60 -30.87
N ASN A 226 -25.79 17.19 -30.41
CA ASN A 226 -25.21 18.41 -30.96
C ASN A 226 -23.70 18.51 -30.67
N GLU A 227 -23.03 19.42 -31.37
CA GLU A 227 -21.59 19.66 -31.28
C GLU A 227 -21.10 19.95 -29.86
N LEU A 228 -21.89 20.66 -29.05
CA LEU A 228 -21.54 20.93 -27.65
C LEU A 228 -21.41 19.62 -26.85
N GLN A 229 -22.39 18.72 -26.98
CA GLN A 229 -22.39 17.45 -26.28
C GLN A 229 -21.29 16.51 -26.81
N GLU A 230 -21.04 16.51 -28.13
CA GLU A 230 -19.92 15.78 -28.73
C GLU A 230 -18.57 16.24 -28.17
N ASN A 231 -18.37 17.56 -28.02
CA ASN A 231 -17.15 18.11 -27.44
C ASN A 231 -16.96 17.72 -25.97
N VAL A 232 -18.04 17.74 -25.18
CA VAL A 232 -18.02 17.29 -23.79
C VAL A 232 -17.65 15.81 -23.69
N GLN A 233 -18.26 14.94 -24.50
CA GLN A 233 -17.95 13.51 -24.54
C GLN A 233 -16.52 13.24 -25.03
N ARG A 234 -16.05 14.01 -26.02
CA ARG A 234 -14.69 13.90 -26.55
C ARG A 234 -13.63 14.24 -25.50
N TYR A 235 -13.83 15.30 -24.73
CA TYR A 235 -12.91 15.64 -23.64
C TYR A 235 -12.95 14.58 -22.54
N LEU A 236 -14.13 14.30 -21.98
CA LEU A 236 -14.29 13.40 -20.84
C LEU A 236 -13.99 11.93 -21.17
N GLY A 237 -13.95 11.57 -22.45
CA GLY A 237 -13.53 10.26 -22.93
C GLY A 237 -12.08 10.25 -23.44
N PRO A 238 -11.85 10.13 -24.77
CA PRO A 238 -10.51 9.84 -25.31
C PRO A 238 -9.40 10.82 -24.93
N LEU A 239 -9.71 12.11 -24.81
CA LEU A 239 -8.71 13.14 -24.54
C LEU A 239 -8.25 13.12 -23.08
N SER A 240 -9.20 13.08 -22.13
CA SER A 240 -8.93 12.92 -20.70
C SER A 240 -8.17 11.63 -20.43
N LYS A 241 -8.57 10.51 -21.06
CA LYS A 241 -7.84 9.24 -20.98
C LYS A 241 -6.37 9.42 -21.40
N LYS A 242 -6.12 10.01 -22.57
CA LYS A 242 -4.75 10.21 -23.07
C LYS A 242 -3.89 11.05 -22.13
N ILE A 243 -4.44 12.14 -21.58
CA ILE A 243 -3.73 12.99 -20.63
C ILE A 243 -3.45 12.23 -19.33
N THR A 244 -4.43 11.47 -18.85
CA THR A 244 -4.32 10.66 -17.62
C THR A 244 -3.27 9.55 -17.78
N ASP A 245 -3.24 8.84 -18.92
CA ASP A 245 -2.22 7.82 -19.21
C ASP A 245 -0.80 8.43 -19.20
N LEU A 246 -0.60 9.58 -19.85
CA LEU A 246 0.68 10.29 -19.84
C LEU A 246 1.07 10.78 -18.44
N ALA A 247 0.09 11.24 -17.66
CA ALA A 247 0.33 11.69 -16.29
C ALA A 247 0.71 10.53 -15.36
N HIS A 248 0.11 9.37 -15.56
CA HIS A 248 0.46 8.15 -14.82
C HIS A 248 1.92 7.76 -15.07
N ASP A 249 2.35 7.78 -16.33
CA ASP A 249 3.75 7.50 -16.69
C ASP A 249 4.72 8.54 -16.08
N ALA A 250 4.35 9.82 -16.12
CA ALA A 250 5.17 10.89 -15.53
C ALA A 250 5.27 10.77 -14.00
N LEU A 251 4.19 10.41 -13.31
CA LEU A 251 4.17 10.15 -11.86
C LEU A 251 5.10 8.97 -11.50
N ARG A 252 5.01 7.86 -12.24
CA ARG A 252 5.86 6.68 -12.00
C ARG A 252 7.34 6.94 -12.27
N GLN A 253 7.66 7.94 -13.08
CA GLN A 253 9.03 8.39 -13.33
C GLN A 253 9.50 9.49 -12.35
N GLY A 254 8.59 10.06 -11.55
CA GLY A 254 8.89 11.20 -10.67
C GLY A 254 9.15 12.51 -11.44
N ASP A 255 8.65 12.64 -12.67
CA ASP A 255 8.87 13.82 -13.53
C ASP A 255 7.87 14.93 -13.21
N ALA A 256 8.18 15.73 -12.18
CA ALA A 256 7.37 16.86 -11.74
C ALA A 256 7.14 17.92 -12.84
N GLU A 257 8.11 18.12 -13.75
CA GLU A 257 7.99 19.09 -14.83
C GLU A 257 6.99 18.62 -15.89
N ALA A 258 7.07 17.34 -16.31
CA ALA A 258 6.10 16.75 -17.22
C ALA A 258 4.68 16.77 -16.63
N ILE A 259 4.53 16.46 -15.34
CA ILE A 259 3.25 16.55 -14.63
C ILE A 259 2.70 17.98 -14.70
N GLY A 260 3.53 19.00 -14.46
CA GLY A 260 3.10 20.40 -14.52
C GLY A 260 2.63 20.82 -15.91
N LYS A 261 3.37 20.43 -16.95
CA LYS A 261 2.97 20.67 -18.36
C LYS A 261 1.64 19.98 -18.67
N LEU A 262 1.43 18.76 -18.18
CA LEU A 262 0.18 18.02 -18.36
C LEU A 262 -0.98 18.65 -17.58
N MET A 263 -0.76 19.19 -16.38
CA MET A 263 -1.80 19.92 -15.63
C MET A 263 -2.26 21.16 -16.41
N THR A 264 -1.32 21.97 -16.89
CA THR A 264 -1.62 23.16 -17.70
C THR A 264 -2.39 22.78 -18.97
N ARG A 265 -1.96 21.73 -19.65
CA ARG A 265 -2.67 21.20 -20.83
C ARG A 265 -4.07 20.73 -20.47
N ALA A 266 -4.22 19.96 -19.40
CA ALA A 266 -5.52 19.45 -18.94
C ALA A 266 -6.50 20.59 -18.67
N GLN A 267 -6.01 21.70 -18.09
CA GLN A 267 -6.82 22.89 -17.87
C GLN A 267 -7.23 23.55 -19.20
N GLN A 268 -6.28 23.79 -20.12
CA GLN A 268 -6.58 24.41 -21.42
C GLN A 268 -7.62 23.60 -22.22
N GLU A 269 -7.45 22.28 -22.27
CA GLU A 269 -8.36 21.38 -22.95
C GLU A 269 -9.73 21.34 -22.23
N PHE A 270 -9.74 21.44 -20.89
CA PHE A 270 -10.99 21.54 -20.12
C PHE A 270 -11.74 22.83 -20.47
N ASP A 271 -11.01 23.94 -20.50
CA ASP A 271 -11.58 25.26 -20.76
C ASP A 271 -12.21 25.31 -22.16
N GLU A 272 -11.50 24.82 -23.17
CA GLU A 272 -11.96 24.78 -24.55
C GLU A 272 -13.24 23.94 -24.73
N HIS A 273 -13.31 22.77 -24.09
CA HIS A 273 -14.37 21.80 -24.36
C HIS A 273 -15.55 21.88 -23.40
N LEU A 274 -15.35 22.20 -22.11
CA LEU A 274 -16.42 22.15 -21.11
C LEU A 274 -17.00 23.50 -20.71
N ILE A 275 -16.26 24.62 -20.83
CA ILE A 275 -16.82 25.95 -20.50
C ILE A 275 -18.15 26.21 -21.21
N PRO A 276 -18.29 25.92 -22.52
CA PRO A 276 -19.55 26.14 -23.24
C PRO A 276 -20.75 25.39 -22.65
N ALA A 277 -20.55 24.27 -21.94
CA ALA A 277 -21.63 23.47 -21.35
C ALA A 277 -22.20 24.09 -20.07
N CYS A 278 -21.39 24.85 -19.32
CA CYS A 278 -21.86 25.58 -18.14
C CYS A 278 -21.11 26.91 -17.97
N PRO A 279 -21.29 27.89 -18.87
CA PRO A 279 -20.44 29.09 -18.89
C PRO A 279 -20.50 29.89 -17.59
N SER A 280 -21.67 29.93 -16.95
CA SER A 280 -21.89 30.66 -15.70
C SER A 280 -21.04 30.18 -14.52
N GLN A 281 -20.55 28.94 -14.55
CA GLN A 281 -19.76 28.34 -13.47
C GLN A 281 -18.33 27.99 -13.91
N LEU A 282 -18.15 27.53 -15.15
CA LEU A 282 -16.88 27.00 -15.63
C LEU A 282 -15.93 28.06 -16.20
N THR A 283 -16.41 29.28 -16.51
CA THR A 283 -15.53 30.39 -16.92
C THR A 283 -14.50 30.76 -15.83
N ALA A 284 -14.82 30.48 -14.57
CA ALA A 284 -13.89 30.46 -13.43
C ALA A 284 -12.82 31.59 -13.40
N PRO A 285 -13.22 32.88 -13.41
CA PRO A 285 -12.28 33.99 -13.51
C PRO A 285 -11.29 34.05 -12.33
N VAL A 286 -11.68 33.60 -11.13
CA VAL A 286 -10.78 33.56 -9.97
C VAL A 286 -9.74 32.47 -10.16
N LEU A 287 -10.14 31.26 -10.60
CA LEU A 287 -9.23 30.17 -10.94
C LEU A 287 -8.16 30.64 -11.93
N HIS A 288 -8.56 31.22 -13.07
CA HIS A 288 -7.61 31.67 -14.08
C HIS A 288 -6.72 32.83 -13.60
N LYS A 289 -7.22 33.70 -12.71
CA LYS A 289 -6.39 34.72 -12.07
C LYS A 289 -5.28 34.08 -11.24
N VAL A 290 -5.59 33.04 -10.46
CA VAL A 290 -4.58 32.35 -9.62
C VAL A 290 -3.62 31.54 -10.48
N LEU A 291 -4.10 30.77 -11.46
CA LEU A 291 -3.26 29.97 -12.35
C LEU A 291 -2.24 30.83 -13.13
N ASN A 292 -2.63 32.03 -13.54
CA ASN A 292 -1.79 32.97 -14.29
C ASN A 292 -1.11 34.02 -13.39
N TYR A 293 -1.13 33.85 -12.07
CA TYR A 293 -0.54 34.83 -11.16
C TYR A 293 0.98 34.84 -11.30
N GLU A 294 1.53 35.95 -11.83
CA GLU A 294 2.95 36.06 -12.22
C GLU A 294 3.92 35.75 -11.07
N PRO A 295 3.71 36.24 -9.82
CA PRO A 295 4.66 36.02 -8.73
C PRO A 295 4.91 34.56 -8.34
N ILE A 296 3.99 33.63 -8.63
CA ILE A 296 4.18 32.20 -8.33
C ILE A 296 4.81 31.42 -9.48
N GLN A 297 4.80 31.94 -10.71
CA GLN A 297 5.28 31.24 -11.91
C GLN A 297 6.73 30.72 -11.80
N PRO A 298 7.69 31.44 -11.18
CA PRO A 298 9.05 30.93 -11.03
C PRO A 298 9.18 29.68 -10.15
N TYR A 299 8.17 29.37 -9.33
CA TYR A 299 8.21 28.32 -8.30
C TYR A 299 7.35 27.08 -8.64
N ILE A 300 6.48 27.18 -9.66
CA ILE A 300 5.58 26.11 -10.09
C ILE A 300 6.08 25.47 -11.40
N TRP A 301 5.68 24.21 -11.63
CA TRP A 301 5.79 23.57 -12.95
C TRP A 301 4.50 23.68 -13.76
N GLY A 302 3.36 23.84 -13.09
CA GLY A 302 2.05 24.01 -13.70
C GLY A 302 0.92 23.81 -12.68
N GLY A 303 -0.32 23.99 -13.11
CA GLY A 303 -1.49 23.85 -12.25
C GLY A 303 -2.80 23.79 -13.01
N LYS A 304 -3.87 23.43 -12.30
CA LYS A 304 -5.23 23.29 -12.81
C LYS A 304 -6.26 23.42 -11.67
N GLY A 305 -7.53 23.52 -11.99
CA GLY A 305 -8.61 23.42 -11.01
C GLY A 305 -8.83 21.98 -10.52
N VAL A 306 -9.61 21.84 -9.44
CA VAL A 306 -9.83 20.57 -8.72
C VAL A 306 -11.31 20.18 -8.69
N GLY A 307 -11.58 18.87 -8.81
CA GLY A 307 -12.91 18.28 -8.63
C GLY A 307 -13.87 18.74 -9.71
N SER A 308 -15.02 19.34 -9.35
CA SER A 308 -15.99 19.81 -10.34
C SER A 308 -15.56 21.08 -11.11
N GLN A 309 -14.29 21.49 -11.02
CA GLN A 309 -13.75 22.73 -11.60
C GLN A 309 -14.47 23.99 -11.08
N GLY A 310 -14.45 25.10 -11.83
CA GLY A 310 -14.98 26.39 -11.39
C GLY A 310 -14.10 27.09 -10.34
N ASP A 311 -14.61 28.16 -9.75
CA ASP A 311 -13.90 28.97 -8.75
C ASP A 311 -13.87 28.32 -7.34
N GLY A 312 -13.73 27.00 -7.27
CA GLY A 312 -13.65 26.26 -6.00
C GLY A 312 -12.24 26.15 -5.44
N SER A 313 -11.37 25.41 -6.14
CA SER A 313 -10.00 25.18 -5.68
C SER A 313 -9.05 24.95 -6.86
N ALA A 314 -7.80 25.34 -6.69
CA ALA A 314 -6.71 25.10 -7.63
C ALA A 314 -5.66 24.15 -7.03
N GLN A 315 -4.93 23.44 -7.87
CA GLN A 315 -3.78 22.62 -7.49
C GLN A 315 -2.58 22.98 -8.35
N PHE A 316 -1.41 22.96 -7.73
CA PHE A 316 -0.12 23.23 -8.36
C PHE A 316 0.88 22.16 -8.00
N ILE A 317 1.68 21.74 -8.98
CA ILE A 317 2.93 21.02 -8.75
C ILE A 317 4.06 22.07 -8.68
N VAL A 318 4.87 22.02 -7.62
CA VAL A 318 5.96 22.98 -7.37
C VAL A 318 7.31 22.31 -7.49
N LYS A 319 8.35 23.13 -7.67
CA LYS A 319 9.71 22.64 -7.97
C LYS A 319 10.33 21.82 -6.85
N ASP A 320 10.15 22.26 -5.61
CA ASP A 320 10.76 21.69 -4.43
C ASP A 320 10.04 22.18 -3.15
N LYS A 321 10.51 21.72 -1.99
CA LYS A 321 9.98 22.06 -0.66
C LYS A 321 10.09 23.56 -0.34
N GLU A 322 11.13 24.24 -0.81
CA GLU A 322 11.33 25.67 -0.56
C GLU A 322 10.33 26.49 -1.39
N SER A 323 10.23 26.16 -2.67
CA SER A 323 9.26 26.69 -3.62
C SER A 323 7.82 26.49 -3.12
N GLN A 324 7.50 25.34 -2.53
CA GLN A 324 6.21 25.08 -1.90
C GLN A 324 5.87 26.11 -0.82
N SER A 325 6.84 26.42 0.04
CA SER A 325 6.66 27.37 1.13
C SER A 325 6.50 28.79 0.58
N ARG A 326 7.27 29.15 -0.45
CA ARG A 326 7.16 30.47 -1.12
C ARG A 326 5.84 30.67 -1.85
N VAL A 327 5.35 29.66 -2.56
CA VAL A 327 4.04 29.74 -3.23
C VAL A 327 2.93 29.97 -2.20
N ILE A 328 2.94 29.24 -1.09
CA ILE A 328 1.98 29.42 0.00
C ILE A 328 2.04 30.85 0.55
N GLU A 329 3.23 31.33 0.91
CA GLU A 329 3.42 32.68 1.45
C GLU A 329 2.93 33.77 0.47
N ILE A 330 3.23 33.64 -0.82
CA ILE A 330 2.82 34.58 -1.86
C ILE A 330 1.30 34.61 -2.00
N ILE A 331 0.65 33.44 -2.07
CA ILE A 331 -0.80 33.34 -2.25
C ILE A 331 -1.54 33.88 -1.02
N GLU A 332 -1.10 33.50 0.18
CA GLU A 332 -1.71 33.99 1.43
C GLU A 332 -1.54 35.49 1.59
N ARG A 333 -0.36 36.04 1.28
CA ARG A 333 -0.08 37.47 1.39
C ARG A 333 -0.80 38.29 0.32
N ASP A 334 -0.68 37.90 -0.95
CA ASP A 334 -1.10 38.76 -2.06
C ASP A 334 -2.54 38.53 -2.48
N LEU A 335 -3.03 37.29 -2.35
CA LEU A 335 -4.38 36.90 -2.78
C LEU A 335 -5.33 36.64 -1.61
N GLN A 336 -4.83 36.60 -0.36
CA GLN A 336 -5.62 36.37 0.85
C GLN A 336 -6.41 35.05 0.79
N MET A 337 -5.83 34.03 0.15
CA MET A 337 -6.40 32.70 -0.05
C MET A 337 -5.69 31.68 0.83
N SER A 338 -6.42 30.72 1.41
CA SER A 338 -5.83 29.68 2.23
C SER A 338 -5.21 28.58 1.37
N CYS A 339 -4.01 28.12 1.73
CA CYS A 339 -3.34 27.04 1.04
C CYS A 339 -3.26 25.77 1.91
N LEU A 340 -3.24 24.61 1.24
CA LEU A 340 -2.91 23.33 1.83
C LEU A 340 -1.62 22.81 1.19
N LYS A 341 -0.67 22.46 2.05
CA LYS A 341 0.56 21.77 1.67
C LYS A 341 0.27 20.29 1.43
N LEU A 342 0.63 19.78 0.26
CA LEU A 342 0.55 18.36 -0.05
C LEU A 342 1.90 17.84 -0.55
N VAL A 343 2.31 16.66 -0.09
CA VAL A 343 3.48 15.96 -0.61
C VAL A 343 3.03 14.56 -0.98
N ILE A 344 3.22 14.17 -2.24
CA ILE A 344 3.15 12.75 -2.62
C ILE A 344 4.51 12.17 -2.28
N GLU A 345 4.54 11.36 -1.22
CA GLU A 345 5.79 10.81 -0.70
C GLU A 345 6.34 9.72 -1.63
N ALA A 346 7.66 9.73 -1.79
CA ALA A 346 8.37 8.67 -2.50
C ALA A 346 8.15 7.33 -1.81
N SER A 347 8.05 6.25 -2.59
CA SER A 347 8.23 4.92 -2.04
C SER A 347 9.60 4.82 -1.39
N ARG A 348 9.62 4.13 -0.26
CA ARG A 348 10.83 3.98 0.54
C ARG A 348 11.66 2.87 -0.09
N HIS A 349 12.81 3.22 -0.64
CA HIS A 349 13.69 2.22 -1.22
C HIS A 349 14.17 1.23 -0.16
N VAL A 350 13.98 -0.06 -0.40
CA VAL A 350 14.36 -1.13 0.53
C VAL A 350 15.85 -1.41 0.35
N ARG A 351 16.66 -0.84 1.23
CA ARG A 351 18.13 -0.95 1.19
C ARG A 351 18.73 -1.88 2.24
N LYS A 352 17.93 -2.29 3.22
CA LYS A 352 18.34 -3.13 4.35
C LYS A 352 17.73 -4.52 4.26
N ALA A 353 18.52 -5.55 4.54
CA ALA A 353 18.03 -6.91 4.75
C ALA A 353 18.33 -7.43 6.16
N VAL A 354 17.43 -8.25 6.69
CA VAL A 354 17.55 -8.94 7.97
C VAL A 354 17.48 -10.44 7.70
N ILE A 355 18.46 -11.20 8.20
CA ILE A 355 18.55 -12.65 8.05
C ILE A 355 18.76 -13.29 9.42
N PRO A 356 17.72 -13.94 9.98
CA PRO A 356 17.86 -14.66 11.24
C PRO A 356 18.70 -15.94 11.09
N ALA A 357 19.80 -16.01 11.85
CA ALA A 357 20.78 -17.10 11.88
C ALA A 357 21.11 -17.56 13.32
N ALA A 358 20.28 -17.17 14.30
CA ALA A 358 20.52 -17.43 15.71
C ALA A 358 19.97 -18.79 16.19
N GLY A 359 19.27 -19.55 15.34
CA GLY A 359 18.62 -20.81 15.71
C GLY A 359 19.62 -21.92 16.06
N PHE A 360 19.23 -22.81 16.99
CA PHE A 360 20.10 -23.95 17.37
C PHE A 360 20.08 -25.08 16.32
N GLY A 361 19.04 -25.17 15.48
CA GLY A 361 18.92 -26.24 14.49
C GLY A 361 18.71 -27.62 15.12
N THR A 362 17.78 -27.72 16.09
CA THR A 362 17.48 -28.97 16.84
C THR A 362 17.18 -30.17 15.93
N ARG A 363 16.51 -29.94 14.80
CA ARG A 363 16.16 -30.95 13.79
C ARG A 363 17.37 -31.56 13.06
N LEU A 364 18.53 -30.91 13.13
CA LEU A 364 19.80 -31.34 12.54
C LEU A 364 20.80 -31.80 13.60
N PHE A 365 20.37 -31.97 14.85
CA PHE A 365 21.23 -32.47 15.91
C PHE A 365 21.66 -33.93 15.61
N PRO A 366 22.94 -34.32 15.84
CA PRO A 366 24.00 -33.57 16.51
C PRO A 366 24.87 -32.69 15.61
N ALA A 367 24.66 -32.68 14.29
CA ALA A 367 25.50 -31.90 13.37
C ALA A 367 25.47 -30.40 13.69
N SER A 368 24.28 -29.86 13.98
CA SER A 368 24.08 -28.45 14.35
C SER A 368 24.78 -28.01 15.64
N LYS A 369 25.09 -28.96 16.54
CA LYS A 369 25.92 -28.69 17.73
C LYS A 369 27.39 -28.45 17.37
N SER A 370 27.87 -29.06 16.28
CA SER A 370 29.27 -28.93 15.85
C SER A 370 29.49 -27.72 14.96
N ILE A 371 28.58 -27.49 14.01
CA ILE A 371 28.64 -26.39 13.04
C ILE A 371 27.22 -25.85 12.88
N LYS A 372 27.06 -24.53 12.86
CA LYS A 372 25.76 -23.88 12.61
C LYS A 372 25.21 -24.28 11.25
N LYS A 373 23.88 -24.53 11.15
CA LYS A 373 23.25 -25.01 9.92
C LYS A 373 23.44 -24.03 8.75
N GLU A 374 23.48 -22.74 9.06
CA GLU A 374 23.73 -21.63 8.14
C GLU A 374 25.11 -21.74 7.47
N LEU A 375 26.05 -22.46 8.10
CA LEU A 375 27.39 -22.70 7.58
C LEU A 375 27.54 -24.04 6.85
N PHE A 376 26.46 -24.79 6.67
CA PHE A 376 26.50 -26.05 5.92
C PHE A 376 26.84 -25.79 4.44
N PRO A 377 27.69 -26.65 3.83
CA PRO A 377 28.17 -26.43 2.47
C PRO A 377 27.12 -26.79 1.42
N ILE A 378 26.82 -25.86 0.54
CA ILE A 378 26.04 -26.07 -0.68
C ILE A 378 26.89 -25.84 -1.92
N ILE A 379 26.41 -26.26 -3.08
CA ILE A 379 27.08 -26.05 -4.37
C ILE A 379 26.23 -25.10 -5.20
N ASP A 380 26.78 -23.95 -5.56
CA ASP A 380 26.09 -22.96 -6.39
C ASP A 380 26.08 -23.34 -7.88
N ARG A 381 25.39 -22.53 -8.71
CA ARG A 381 25.34 -22.69 -10.18
C ARG A 381 26.73 -22.71 -10.83
N ALA A 382 27.73 -22.03 -10.24
CA ALA A 382 29.10 -22.03 -10.72
C ALA A 382 29.91 -23.27 -10.29
N GLY A 383 29.30 -24.21 -9.57
CA GLY A 383 29.95 -25.41 -9.04
C GLY A 383 30.84 -25.14 -7.82
N ARG A 384 30.72 -23.96 -7.21
CA ARG A 384 31.48 -23.58 -6.01
C ARG A 384 30.79 -24.10 -4.77
N ALA A 385 31.52 -24.87 -3.97
CA ALA A 385 31.10 -25.20 -2.62
C ALA A 385 31.24 -23.95 -1.72
N LYS A 386 30.15 -23.52 -1.08
CA LYS A 386 30.14 -22.38 -0.15
C LYS A 386 29.12 -22.59 0.97
N PRO A 387 29.26 -21.92 2.13
CA PRO A 387 28.25 -21.90 3.18
C PRO A 387 26.89 -21.39 2.68
N ALA A 388 25.80 -22.00 3.14
CA ALA A 388 24.44 -21.61 2.74
C ALA A 388 24.13 -20.14 3.01
N ILE A 389 24.53 -19.60 4.17
CA ILE A 389 24.33 -18.18 4.51
C ILE A 389 24.96 -17.23 3.50
N MET A 390 26.07 -17.65 2.87
CA MET A 390 26.72 -16.84 1.84
C MET A 390 25.82 -16.69 0.61
N ALA A 391 25.16 -17.76 0.18
CA ALA A 391 24.23 -17.70 -0.94
C ALA A 391 23.00 -16.82 -0.64
N ILE A 392 22.52 -16.82 0.61
CA ILE A 392 21.40 -15.95 1.03
C ILE A 392 21.82 -14.48 1.04
N VAL A 393 23.02 -14.17 1.52
CA VAL A 393 23.56 -12.80 1.47
C VAL A 393 23.81 -12.36 0.02
N GLU A 394 24.37 -13.23 -0.83
CA GLU A 394 24.55 -12.98 -2.26
C GLU A 394 23.20 -12.70 -2.94
N GLU A 395 22.14 -13.48 -2.64
CA GLU A 395 20.78 -13.26 -3.13
C GLU A 395 20.25 -11.86 -2.80
N ALA A 396 20.39 -11.43 -1.53
CA ALA A 396 19.97 -10.11 -1.08
C ALA A 396 20.73 -8.98 -1.80
N VAL A 397 22.07 -9.05 -1.83
CA VAL A 397 22.92 -8.01 -2.42
C VAL A 397 22.74 -7.92 -3.94
N ASN A 398 22.58 -9.06 -4.62
CA ASN A 398 22.29 -9.09 -6.06
C ASN A 398 20.91 -8.47 -6.38
N ALA A 399 19.97 -8.50 -5.43
CA ALA A 399 18.67 -7.86 -5.57
C ALA A 399 18.70 -6.33 -5.36
N GLY A 400 19.86 -5.77 -4.97
CA GLY A 400 20.07 -4.33 -4.76
C GLY A 400 20.16 -3.91 -3.30
N ILE A 401 20.20 -4.86 -2.34
CA ILE A 401 20.36 -4.54 -0.92
C ILE A 401 21.76 -3.99 -0.64
N GLU A 402 21.82 -2.89 0.11
CA GLU A 402 23.05 -2.18 0.45
C GLU A 402 23.66 -2.69 1.76
N GLU A 403 22.81 -2.98 2.76
CA GLU A 403 23.20 -3.35 4.11
C GLU A 403 22.48 -4.63 4.56
N VAL A 404 23.21 -5.56 5.18
CA VAL A 404 22.67 -6.83 5.65
C VAL A 404 22.92 -7.00 7.16
N CYS A 405 21.87 -7.31 7.90
CA CYS A 405 21.93 -7.68 9.31
C CYS A 405 21.76 -9.18 9.45
N LEU A 406 22.76 -9.85 10.05
CA LEU A 406 22.62 -11.23 10.49
C LEU A 406 22.31 -11.24 11.98
N ILE A 407 21.18 -11.84 12.35
CA ILE A 407 20.86 -12.05 13.77
C ILE A 407 21.48 -13.37 14.20
N VAL A 408 22.46 -13.33 15.10
CA VAL A 408 23.24 -14.49 15.55
C VAL A 408 23.13 -14.66 17.07
N GLN A 409 23.58 -15.78 17.62
CA GLN A 409 23.77 -15.86 19.08
C GLN A 409 25.07 -15.15 19.46
N SER A 410 25.13 -14.58 20.68
CA SER A 410 26.35 -13.92 21.17
C SER A 410 27.59 -14.80 21.15
N GLY A 411 27.44 -16.11 21.35
CA GLY A 411 28.54 -17.08 21.25
C GLY A 411 29.06 -17.35 19.83
N ASP A 412 28.31 -16.95 18.79
CA ASP A 412 28.65 -17.21 17.39
C ASP A 412 29.23 -15.98 16.66
N ILE A 413 29.31 -14.82 17.31
CA ILE A 413 29.80 -13.57 16.68
C ILE A 413 31.16 -13.79 16.01
N GLU A 414 32.13 -14.33 16.75
CA GLU A 414 33.50 -14.56 16.24
C GLU A 414 33.51 -15.48 15.01
N LEU A 415 32.60 -16.46 14.98
CA LEU A 415 32.49 -17.41 13.86
C LEU A 415 32.05 -16.69 12.58
N PHE A 416 31.00 -15.87 12.66
CA PHE A 416 30.50 -15.11 11.51
C PHE A 416 31.45 -13.97 11.11
N GLU A 417 32.09 -13.29 12.06
CA GLU A 417 33.12 -12.28 11.77
C GLU A 417 34.36 -12.89 11.10
N SER A 418 34.81 -14.05 11.58
CA SER A 418 35.93 -14.75 10.97
C SER A 418 35.62 -15.15 9.52
N PHE A 419 34.40 -15.62 9.26
CA PHE A 419 34.01 -16.03 7.92
C PHE A 419 33.85 -14.84 6.94
N PHE A 420 33.12 -13.80 7.31
CA PHE A 420 32.79 -12.70 6.40
C PHE A 420 33.82 -11.57 6.38
N LYS A 421 34.50 -11.31 7.51
CA LYS A 421 35.33 -10.09 7.66
C LYS A 421 36.83 -10.37 7.66
N THR A 422 37.26 -11.63 7.77
CA THR A 422 38.67 -11.98 7.91
C THR A 422 39.22 -12.67 6.65
N ARG A 423 40.40 -12.21 6.19
CA ARG A 423 41.11 -12.87 5.08
C ARG A 423 41.80 -14.15 5.56
N PRO A 424 41.95 -15.17 4.68
CA PRO A 424 42.82 -16.31 4.97
C PRO A 424 44.25 -15.84 5.30
N ARG A 425 44.95 -16.58 6.17
CA ARG A 425 46.37 -16.32 6.45
C ARG A 425 47.17 -16.29 5.15
N ILE A 426 48.19 -15.44 5.09
CA ILE A 426 48.98 -15.18 3.86
C ILE A 426 49.53 -16.45 3.20
N GLU A 427 49.91 -17.45 4.01
CA GLU A 427 50.41 -18.75 3.56
C GLU A 427 49.37 -19.56 2.78
N HIS A 428 48.10 -19.50 3.18
CA HIS A 428 47.00 -20.12 2.46
C HIS A 428 46.56 -19.28 1.28
N TYR A 429 46.47 -17.96 1.46
CA TYR A 429 46.11 -17.02 0.41
C TYR A 429 47.02 -17.14 -0.81
N ASN A 430 48.33 -17.27 -0.60
CA ASN A 430 49.31 -17.40 -1.69
C ASN A 430 49.14 -18.69 -2.51
N LYS A 431 48.56 -19.75 -1.92
CA LYS A 431 48.26 -21.03 -2.59
C LYS A 431 46.96 -21.01 -3.39
N LEU A 432 46.14 -19.97 -3.25
CA LEU A 432 44.88 -19.85 -3.98
C LEU A 432 45.12 -19.54 -5.47
N SER A 433 44.24 -20.06 -6.32
CA SER A 433 44.14 -19.66 -7.72
C SER A 433 43.80 -18.17 -7.84
N LYS A 434 44.03 -17.58 -9.02
CA LYS A 434 43.66 -16.18 -9.28
C LYS A 434 42.17 -15.92 -9.03
N GLU A 435 41.31 -16.85 -9.44
CA GLU A 435 39.86 -16.79 -9.23
C GLU A 435 39.50 -16.82 -7.74
N ASN A 436 40.13 -17.69 -6.95
CA ASN A 436 39.85 -17.76 -5.51
C ASN A 436 40.40 -16.55 -4.75
N LYS A 437 41.50 -15.93 -5.21
CA LYS A 437 41.97 -14.65 -4.66
C LYS A 437 40.97 -13.53 -4.89
N ALA A 438 40.44 -13.42 -6.12
CA ALA A 438 39.38 -12.46 -6.43
C ALA A 438 38.12 -12.71 -5.59
N TYR A 439 37.76 -13.97 -5.36
CA TYR A 439 36.63 -14.32 -4.50
C TYR A 439 36.88 -13.96 -3.03
N CYS A 440 38.12 -14.06 -2.53
CA CYS A 440 38.46 -13.55 -1.19
C CYS A 440 38.32 -12.04 -1.09
N ASP A 441 38.68 -11.28 -2.14
CA ASP A 441 38.48 -9.83 -2.16
C ASP A 441 36.98 -9.49 -2.17
N TYR A 442 36.18 -10.21 -2.96
CA TYR A 442 34.72 -10.10 -2.96
C TYR A 442 34.10 -10.42 -1.59
N LEU A 443 34.57 -11.48 -0.91
CA LEU A 443 34.11 -11.83 0.44
C LEU A 443 34.31 -10.69 1.44
N VAL A 444 35.46 -10.02 1.39
CA VAL A 444 35.75 -8.87 2.27
C VAL A 444 34.86 -7.67 1.95
N GLU A 445 34.62 -7.40 0.67
CA GLU A 445 33.66 -6.37 0.25
C GLU A 445 32.25 -6.69 0.77
N LEU A 446 31.81 -7.94 0.61
CA LEU A 446 30.52 -8.41 1.12
C LEU A 446 30.44 -8.26 2.64
N GLY A 447 31.50 -8.66 3.36
CA GLY A 447 31.62 -8.54 4.81
C GLY A 447 31.54 -7.10 5.33
N SER A 448 31.92 -6.11 4.52
CA SER A 448 31.79 -4.69 4.88
C SER A 448 30.35 -4.19 4.92
N ARG A 449 29.44 -4.91 4.24
CA ARG A 449 27.99 -4.65 4.24
C ARG A 449 27.25 -5.38 5.36
N ILE A 450 27.94 -6.25 6.10
CA ILE A 450 27.32 -7.14 7.10
C ILE A 450 27.50 -6.60 8.51
N SER A 451 26.36 -6.38 9.16
CA SER A 451 26.24 -6.11 10.59
C SER A 451 25.75 -7.35 11.32
N LEU A 452 26.25 -7.58 12.54
CA LEU A 452 25.82 -8.67 13.39
C LEU A 452 25.01 -8.10 14.55
N VAL A 453 23.81 -8.63 14.76
CA VAL A 453 22.93 -8.31 15.89
C VAL A 453 22.72 -9.59 16.68
N THR A 454 22.63 -9.48 18.00
CA THR A 454 22.54 -10.66 18.86
C THR A 454 21.11 -10.96 19.27
N GLN A 455 20.76 -12.25 19.26
CA GLN A 455 19.64 -12.80 19.99
C GLN A 455 20.20 -13.67 21.12
N ASP A 456 20.20 -13.14 22.35
CA ASP A 456 20.76 -13.84 23.51
C ASP A 456 19.88 -15.01 23.97
N VAL A 457 18.56 -14.86 23.86
CA VAL A 457 17.57 -15.86 24.25
C VAL A 457 16.70 -16.23 23.04
N GLN A 458 16.62 -17.53 22.75
CA GLN A 458 15.88 -18.06 21.60
C GLN A 458 14.39 -18.21 21.94
N GLU A 459 13.67 -17.08 21.97
CA GLU A 459 12.24 -17.05 22.34
C GLU A 459 11.27 -17.17 21.16
N GLY A 460 11.78 -17.41 19.95
CA GLY A 460 10.98 -17.58 18.74
C GLY A 460 11.50 -16.75 17.56
N PHE A 461 10.87 -16.97 16.40
CA PHE A 461 11.20 -16.26 15.16
C PHE A 461 10.85 -14.77 15.22
N GLY A 462 9.70 -14.43 15.79
CA GLY A 462 9.30 -13.02 16.01
C GLY A 462 10.28 -12.29 16.92
N HIS A 463 10.75 -12.93 17.99
CA HIS A 463 11.78 -12.36 18.87
C HIS A 463 13.09 -12.11 18.11
N ALA A 464 13.53 -13.04 17.26
CA ALA A 464 14.73 -12.86 16.47
C ALA A 464 14.64 -11.62 15.58
N VAL A 465 13.52 -11.44 14.88
CA VAL A 465 13.27 -10.25 14.05
C VAL A 465 13.26 -8.99 14.90
N TYR A 466 12.60 -9.00 16.07
CA TYR A 466 12.55 -7.85 16.98
C TYR A 466 13.93 -7.37 17.46
N CYS A 467 14.90 -8.27 17.63
CA CYS A 467 16.28 -7.89 17.99
C CYS A 467 16.92 -6.92 16.98
N ALA A 468 16.50 -6.95 15.70
CA ALA A 468 17.03 -6.07 14.66
C ALA A 468 16.40 -4.66 14.63
N ARG A 469 15.41 -4.36 15.48
CA ARG A 469 14.61 -3.10 15.40
C ARG A 469 15.47 -1.83 15.39
N ASP A 470 16.50 -1.77 16.24
CA ASP A 470 17.31 -0.55 16.41
C ASP A 470 18.26 -0.36 15.21
N TRP A 471 18.69 -1.47 14.60
CA TRP A 471 19.54 -1.46 13.41
C TRP A 471 18.73 -1.11 12.15
N VAL A 472 17.52 -1.68 12.01
CA VAL A 472 16.61 -1.35 10.90
C VAL A 472 16.16 0.11 11.02
N GLY A 473 15.80 0.54 12.23
CA GLY A 473 15.23 1.86 12.48
C GLY A 473 13.82 1.97 11.91
N ASN A 474 13.45 3.17 11.48
CA ASN A 474 12.14 3.42 10.88
C ASN A 474 12.22 3.29 9.36
N GLU A 475 12.74 2.19 8.78
CA GLU A 475 12.83 1.96 7.32
C GLU A 475 12.23 0.59 6.96
N PRO A 476 11.63 0.42 5.75
CA PRO A 476 11.23 -0.90 5.30
C PRO A 476 12.47 -1.77 5.06
N PHE A 477 12.32 -3.08 5.26
CA PHE A 477 13.43 -4.01 5.17
C PHE A 477 13.03 -5.34 4.54
N LEU A 478 13.99 -5.97 3.87
CA LEU A 478 13.88 -7.31 3.33
C LEU A 478 14.18 -8.33 4.44
N LEU A 479 13.20 -9.13 4.84
CA LEU A 479 13.41 -10.28 5.73
C LEU A 479 13.58 -11.55 4.88
N MET A 480 14.66 -12.28 5.11
CA MET A 480 14.91 -13.58 4.47
C MET A 480 15.20 -14.65 5.53
N LEU A 481 14.68 -15.85 5.35
CA LEU A 481 14.96 -16.96 6.27
C LEU A 481 16.40 -17.46 6.08
N GLY A 482 17.16 -17.59 7.17
CA GLY A 482 18.56 -18.04 7.15
C GLY A 482 18.77 -19.51 6.83
N ASP A 483 17.69 -20.29 6.71
CA ASP A 483 17.70 -21.72 6.35
C ASP A 483 16.96 -22.02 5.05
N HIS A 484 16.66 -21.00 4.25
CA HIS A 484 16.07 -21.18 2.94
C HIS A 484 16.99 -20.59 1.86
N LEU A 485 17.30 -21.41 0.86
CA LEU A 485 17.98 -20.98 -0.35
C LEU A 485 16.95 -20.76 -1.46
N TYR A 486 17.25 -19.84 -2.38
CA TYR A 486 16.31 -19.39 -3.40
C TYR A 486 16.93 -19.55 -4.78
N GLY A 487 16.23 -20.26 -5.66
CA GLY A 487 16.59 -20.45 -7.07
C GLY A 487 15.51 -19.83 -7.95
N SER A 488 15.89 -18.87 -8.80
CA SER A 488 14.96 -18.18 -9.68
C SER A 488 14.84 -18.86 -11.04
N ASP A 489 13.61 -18.99 -11.54
CA ASP A 489 13.31 -19.45 -12.90
C ASP A 489 13.36 -18.28 -13.92
N GLU A 490 13.52 -17.05 -13.44
CA GLU A 490 13.60 -15.80 -14.21
C GLU A 490 15.01 -15.19 -14.16
N PRO A 491 15.35 -14.21 -15.04
CA PRO A 491 16.62 -13.49 -14.96
C PRO A 491 16.81 -12.73 -13.63
N ASP A 492 15.72 -12.19 -13.08
CA ASP A 492 15.71 -11.52 -11.79
C ASP A 492 15.70 -12.52 -10.64
N SER A 493 16.46 -12.24 -9.58
CA SER A 493 16.51 -13.08 -8.38
C SER A 493 15.15 -13.14 -7.67
N CYS A 494 14.90 -14.16 -6.85
CA CYS A 494 13.64 -14.29 -6.12
C CYS A 494 13.42 -13.07 -5.21
N ALA A 495 14.48 -12.60 -4.54
CA ALA A 495 14.44 -11.38 -3.74
C ALA A 495 14.10 -10.14 -4.61
N LYS A 496 14.68 -10.02 -5.81
CA LYS A 496 14.40 -8.89 -6.71
C LYS A 496 12.94 -8.87 -7.16
N GLN A 497 12.36 -10.03 -7.46
CA GLN A 497 10.95 -10.13 -7.84
C GLN A 497 10.02 -9.58 -6.73
N VAL A 498 10.25 -9.96 -5.47
CA VAL A 498 9.46 -9.46 -4.31
C VAL A 498 9.70 -7.97 -4.06
N LEU A 499 10.94 -7.49 -4.20
CA LEU A 499 11.26 -6.06 -4.11
C LEU A 499 10.54 -5.25 -5.19
N THR A 500 10.51 -5.74 -6.43
CA THR A 500 9.78 -5.09 -7.52
C THR A 500 8.27 -5.12 -7.31
N ALA A 501 7.73 -6.16 -6.68
CA ALA A 501 6.33 -6.16 -6.25
C ALA A 501 6.07 -5.07 -5.20
N TYR A 502 6.94 -4.93 -4.19
CA TYR A 502 6.85 -3.85 -3.20
C TYR A 502 6.94 -2.45 -3.84
N GLU A 503 7.88 -2.25 -4.76
CA GLU A 503 8.00 -0.99 -5.51
C GLU A 503 6.71 -0.62 -6.26
N LYS A 504 5.93 -1.61 -6.73
CA LYS A 504 4.64 -1.37 -7.38
C LYS A 504 3.56 -0.98 -6.38
N VAL A 505 3.40 -1.74 -5.29
CA VAL A 505 2.26 -1.60 -4.38
C VAL A 505 2.47 -0.60 -3.23
N GLY A 506 3.71 -0.28 -2.89
CA GLY A 506 4.07 0.72 -1.87
C GLY A 506 3.90 0.30 -0.40
N HIS A 507 3.46 -0.93 -0.13
CA HIS A 507 3.24 -1.47 1.22
C HIS A 507 3.78 -2.90 1.33
N SER A 508 3.77 -3.48 2.55
CA SER A 508 4.42 -4.77 2.84
C SER A 508 4.02 -5.90 1.87
N VAL A 509 5.02 -6.67 1.43
CA VAL A 509 4.86 -7.77 0.47
C VAL A 509 5.48 -9.06 0.99
N VAL A 510 4.80 -10.19 0.79
CA VAL A 510 5.32 -11.53 1.08
C VAL A 510 5.45 -12.33 -0.20
N GLY A 511 6.61 -12.96 -0.40
CA GLY A 511 6.75 -13.97 -1.44
C GLY A 511 5.88 -15.18 -1.10
N LEU A 512 5.14 -15.71 -2.05
CA LEU A 512 4.26 -16.85 -1.92
C LEU A 512 4.67 -17.97 -2.86
N LYS A 513 4.34 -19.19 -2.47
CA LYS A 513 4.45 -20.38 -3.31
C LYS A 513 3.24 -21.28 -3.13
N GLU A 514 2.78 -21.82 -4.25
CA GLU A 514 1.80 -22.88 -4.30
C GLU A 514 2.36 -24.17 -3.67
N THR A 515 1.64 -24.71 -2.69
CA THR A 515 2.08 -25.83 -1.84
C THR A 515 0.94 -26.85 -1.73
N PRO A 516 1.22 -28.14 -2.01
CA PRO A 516 0.25 -29.20 -1.79
C PRO A 516 -0.14 -29.32 -0.31
N ILE A 517 -1.37 -29.75 -0.06
CA ILE A 517 -1.90 -29.86 1.30
C ILE A 517 -1.05 -30.73 2.25
N ALA A 518 -0.34 -31.73 1.72
CA ALA A 518 0.52 -32.64 2.48
C ALA A 518 1.73 -31.94 3.15
N GLU A 519 2.12 -30.77 2.65
CA GLU A 519 3.29 -30.01 3.13
C GLU A 519 2.91 -28.79 4.00
N LEU A 520 1.61 -28.47 4.12
CA LEU A 520 1.12 -27.25 4.79
C LEU A 520 1.58 -27.11 6.24
N SER A 521 1.65 -28.21 6.98
CA SER A 521 1.99 -28.18 8.41
C SER A 521 3.39 -27.63 8.72
N ASN A 522 4.22 -27.46 7.68
CA ASN A 522 5.59 -26.96 7.80
C ASN A 522 5.69 -25.44 7.67
N PHE A 523 4.67 -24.77 7.12
CA PHE A 523 4.79 -23.38 6.66
C PHE A 523 3.60 -22.51 7.12
N GLY A 524 3.84 -21.20 7.21
CA GLY A 524 2.76 -20.23 7.30
C GLY A 524 1.95 -20.20 5.99
N CYS A 525 0.63 -20.18 6.09
CA CYS A 525 -0.31 -20.13 4.97
C CYS A 525 -0.95 -18.75 4.91
N VAL A 526 -1.33 -18.33 3.71
CA VAL A 526 -2.11 -17.12 3.50
C VAL A 526 -3.37 -17.42 2.69
N THR A 527 -4.40 -16.60 2.88
CA THR A 527 -5.53 -16.51 1.95
C THR A 527 -5.79 -15.04 1.58
N GLY A 528 -6.54 -14.82 0.52
CA GLY A 528 -6.74 -13.48 -0.02
C GLY A 528 -7.55 -13.43 -1.30
N VAL A 529 -7.56 -12.25 -1.91
CA VAL A 529 -8.23 -11.99 -3.19
C VAL A 529 -7.19 -11.69 -4.25
N TRP A 530 -7.23 -12.40 -5.38
CA TRP A 530 -6.31 -12.17 -6.49
C TRP A 530 -6.38 -10.73 -7.01
N GLN A 531 -5.20 -10.15 -7.26
CA GLN A 531 -4.97 -8.89 -7.93
C GLN A 531 -4.09 -9.20 -9.16
N GLU A 532 -4.51 -8.85 -10.37
CA GLU A 532 -3.72 -9.03 -11.61
C GLU A 532 -3.25 -10.47 -11.94
N ASP A 533 -3.87 -11.10 -12.94
CA ASP A 533 -3.40 -12.34 -13.61
C ASP A 533 -2.85 -13.44 -12.67
N GLN A 534 -3.45 -13.57 -11.47
CA GLN A 534 -3.05 -14.54 -10.42
C GLN A 534 -1.57 -14.46 -10.00
N SER A 535 -0.94 -13.29 -10.16
CA SER A 535 0.46 -13.07 -9.77
C SER A 535 0.58 -12.34 -8.43
N MET A 536 -0.37 -11.46 -8.13
CA MET A 536 -0.45 -10.70 -6.88
C MET A 536 -1.71 -11.07 -6.10
N LEU A 537 -1.63 -11.08 -4.78
CA LEU A 537 -2.73 -11.42 -3.87
C LEU A 537 -2.90 -10.29 -2.86
N SER A 538 -4.11 -9.76 -2.71
CA SER A 538 -4.45 -8.97 -1.53
C SER A 538 -4.67 -9.92 -0.37
N VAL A 539 -3.69 -10.00 0.55
CA VAL A 539 -3.75 -10.96 1.65
C VAL A 539 -4.83 -10.51 2.64
N THR A 540 -5.72 -11.43 2.99
CA THR A 540 -6.81 -11.21 3.96
C THR A 540 -6.60 -11.98 5.26
N GLU A 541 -5.69 -12.96 5.30
CA GLU A 541 -5.33 -13.66 6.54
C GLU A 541 -3.93 -14.28 6.44
N PHE A 542 -3.19 -14.23 7.54
CA PHE A 542 -2.01 -15.06 7.78
C PHE A 542 -2.34 -16.12 8.83
N TYR A 543 -1.91 -17.36 8.60
CA TYR A 543 -2.11 -18.44 9.57
C TYR A 543 -0.86 -19.31 9.69
N GLU A 544 -0.40 -19.53 10.92
CA GLU A 544 0.82 -20.31 11.17
C GLU A 544 0.53 -21.81 11.19
N LYS A 545 1.08 -22.54 10.21
CA LYS A 545 1.08 -24.01 10.15
C LYS A 545 -0.30 -24.60 10.41
N PRO A 546 -1.27 -24.33 9.50
CA PRO A 546 -2.63 -24.82 9.65
C PRO A 546 -2.68 -26.34 9.57
N ASP A 547 -3.67 -26.92 10.24
CA ASP A 547 -4.06 -28.30 9.95
C ASP A 547 -4.78 -28.37 8.58
N PRO A 548 -4.71 -29.52 7.88
CA PRO A 548 -5.32 -29.67 6.56
C PRO A 548 -6.85 -29.44 6.51
N GLU A 549 -7.57 -29.74 7.59
CA GLU A 549 -9.03 -29.60 7.63
C GLU A 549 -9.41 -28.13 7.72
N TYR A 550 -8.79 -27.39 8.63
CA TYR A 550 -8.93 -25.95 8.75
C TYR A 550 -8.53 -25.23 7.46
N ALA A 551 -7.41 -25.63 6.84
CA ALA A 551 -6.94 -25.00 5.61
C ALA A 551 -7.98 -25.08 4.48
N ARG A 552 -8.60 -26.24 4.27
CA ARG A 552 -9.64 -26.43 3.25
C ARG A 552 -10.87 -25.56 3.48
N GLU A 553 -11.25 -25.35 4.72
CA GLU A 553 -12.46 -24.60 5.06
C GLU A 553 -12.24 -23.09 5.04
N TYR A 554 -11.06 -22.63 5.47
CA TYR A 554 -10.82 -21.20 5.77
C TYR A 554 -9.68 -20.54 4.99
N LEU A 555 -8.75 -21.31 4.41
CA LEU A 555 -7.52 -20.78 3.81
C LEU A 555 -7.39 -21.04 2.31
N HIS A 556 -8.42 -21.62 1.68
CA HIS A 556 -8.45 -21.78 0.23
C HIS A 556 -8.60 -20.42 -0.46
N VAL A 557 -8.02 -20.29 -1.64
CA VAL A 557 -8.12 -19.09 -2.48
C VAL A 557 -8.88 -19.44 -3.74
N ASP A 558 -9.91 -18.65 -4.04
CA ASP A 558 -10.75 -18.85 -5.23
C ASP A 558 -9.92 -18.97 -6.51
N GLY A 559 -10.23 -19.98 -7.32
CA GLY A 559 -9.54 -20.26 -8.58
C GLY A 559 -8.29 -21.14 -8.47
N MET A 560 -7.93 -21.62 -7.27
CA MET A 560 -6.88 -22.63 -7.08
C MET A 560 -7.45 -24.06 -7.03
N ASP A 561 -6.58 -25.05 -7.28
CA ASP A 561 -6.90 -26.46 -7.07
C ASP A 561 -7.26 -26.75 -5.59
N ALA A 562 -8.17 -27.70 -5.37
CA ALA A 562 -8.79 -27.93 -4.04
C ALA A 562 -7.81 -28.38 -2.94
N ASP A 563 -6.73 -29.07 -3.31
CA ASP A 563 -5.68 -29.51 -2.37
C ASP A 563 -4.37 -28.69 -2.52
N SER A 564 -4.49 -27.48 -3.08
CA SER A 564 -3.39 -26.56 -3.29
C SER A 564 -3.61 -25.24 -2.56
N PHE A 565 -2.56 -24.74 -1.91
CA PHE A 565 -2.63 -23.60 -1.01
C PHE A 565 -1.42 -22.68 -1.16
N LEU A 566 -1.57 -21.41 -0.79
CA LEU A 566 -0.47 -20.45 -0.82
C LEU A 566 0.25 -20.42 0.53
N THR A 567 1.52 -20.81 0.54
CA THR A 567 2.38 -20.67 1.71
C THR A 567 3.43 -19.58 1.51
N VAL A 568 3.90 -19.03 2.63
CA VAL A 568 4.98 -18.05 2.64
C VAL A 568 6.23 -18.66 2.03
N PHE A 569 6.88 -17.97 1.10
CA PHE A 569 8.08 -18.43 0.38
C PHE A 569 9.36 -18.32 1.22
N GLY A 570 9.37 -17.46 2.24
CA GLY A 570 10.53 -17.17 3.07
C GLY A 570 11.22 -15.82 2.79
N ILE A 571 10.65 -15.03 1.86
CA ILE A 571 11.10 -13.67 1.54
C ILE A 571 9.94 -12.71 1.84
N TYR A 572 10.23 -11.65 2.58
CA TYR A 572 9.25 -10.63 2.94
C TYR A 572 9.89 -9.25 2.78
N VAL A 573 9.11 -8.28 2.33
CA VAL A 573 9.42 -6.86 2.47
C VAL A 573 8.43 -6.30 3.47
N ILE A 574 8.93 -5.81 4.61
CA ILE A 574 8.09 -5.48 5.76
C ILE A 574 8.33 -4.02 6.17
N GLU A 575 7.23 -3.32 6.45
CA GLU A 575 7.24 -1.98 7.03
C GLU A 575 7.63 -2.00 8.53
N PRO A 576 8.35 -0.98 9.03
CA PRO A 576 8.89 -0.96 10.39
C PRO A 576 7.83 -1.01 11.50
N GLN A 577 6.56 -0.73 11.20
CA GLN A 577 5.40 -0.90 12.08
C GLN A 577 5.34 -2.30 12.72
N ILE A 578 5.88 -3.33 12.05
CA ILE A 578 5.97 -4.69 12.58
C ILE A 578 6.65 -4.75 13.96
N PHE A 579 7.64 -3.89 14.21
CA PHE A 579 8.36 -3.88 15.48
C PHE A 579 7.47 -3.43 16.63
N GLY A 580 6.50 -2.55 16.40
CA GLY A 580 5.52 -2.15 17.41
C GLY A 580 4.60 -3.30 17.81
N PHE A 581 4.16 -4.13 16.84
CA PHE A 581 3.36 -5.32 17.13
C PHE A 581 4.18 -6.40 17.85
N LEU A 582 5.44 -6.60 17.43
CA LEU A 582 6.36 -7.52 18.11
C LEU A 582 6.64 -7.07 19.55
N GLU A 583 6.88 -5.78 19.78
CA GLU A 583 7.06 -5.20 21.10
C GLU A 583 5.85 -5.47 22.00
N GLN A 584 4.64 -5.18 21.52
CA GLN A 584 3.41 -5.44 22.27
C GLN A 584 3.24 -6.91 22.63
N ASN A 585 3.52 -7.83 21.71
CA ASN A 585 3.45 -9.25 22.00
C ASN A 585 4.48 -9.68 23.04
N ILE A 586 5.70 -9.14 22.98
CA ILE A 586 6.77 -9.43 23.93
C ILE A 586 6.43 -8.87 25.31
N GLU A 587 6.01 -7.60 25.41
CA GLU A 587 5.66 -6.95 26.67
C GLU A 587 4.48 -7.63 27.38
N HIS A 588 3.47 -8.08 26.63
CA HIS A 588 2.32 -8.81 27.17
C HIS A 588 2.53 -10.32 27.29
N ASN A 589 3.72 -10.82 26.91
CA ASN A 589 4.04 -12.25 26.88
C ASN A 589 3.02 -13.10 26.09
N PHE A 590 2.52 -12.55 24.98
CA PHE A 590 1.65 -13.27 24.05
C PHE A 590 2.47 -14.22 23.20
N ARG A 591 2.32 -15.53 23.44
CA ARG A 591 3.09 -16.59 22.79
C ARG A 591 2.18 -17.59 22.11
N GLU A 592 2.56 -17.98 20.90
CA GLU A 592 1.89 -19.01 20.13
C GLU A 592 2.79 -20.24 20.07
N ARG A 593 2.25 -21.40 20.48
CA ARG A 593 3.00 -22.65 20.59
C ARG A 593 4.27 -22.53 21.47
N GLY A 594 4.25 -21.61 22.45
CA GLY A 594 5.36 -21.37 23.39
C GLY A 594 6.40 -20.35 22.92
N GLU A 595 6.24 -19.77 21.74
CA GLU A 595 7.21 -18.85 21.13
C GLU A 595 6.55 -17.52 20.73
N PHE A 596 7.36 -16.46 20.64
CA PHE A 596 6.95 -15.23 19.95
C PHE A 596 7.01 -15.47 18.44
N GLN A 597 5.85 -15.61 17.81
CA GLN A 597 5.73 -15.84 16.37
C GLN A 597 5.69 -14.52 15.60
N LEU A 598 6.19 -14.55 14.36
CA LEU A 598 6.08 -13.42 13.44
C LEU A 598 4.70 -13.36 12.78
N THR A 599 4.10 -14.52 12.49
CA THR A 599 2.88 -14.68 11.70
C THR A 599 1.69 -13.91 12.27
N SER A 600 1.51 -13.91 13.58
CA SER A 600 0.48 -13.12 14.27
C SER A 600 0.67 -11.61 14.09
N CYS A 601 1.92 -11.14 14.17
CA CYS A 601 2.25 -9.73 13.97
C CYS A 601 2.10 -9.31 12.49
N LEU A 602 2.35 -10.22 11.54
CA LEU A 602 2.05 -10.00 10.12
C LEU A 602 0.54 -9.84 9.88
N ASP A 603 -0.28 -10.64 10.56
CA ASP A 603 -1.75 -10.52 10.46
C ASP A 603 -2.26 -9.18 11.04
N GLU A 604 -1.68 -8.70 12.14
CA GLU A 604 -1.98 -7.36 12.68
C GLU A 604 -1.50 -6.22 11.76
N LEU A 605 -0.32 -6.37 11.16
CA LEU A 605 0.20 -5.42 10.18
C LEU A 605 -0.72 -5.35 8.94
N ARG A 606 -1.17 -6.51 8.44
CA ARG A 606 -2.14 -6.62 7.35
C ARG A 606 -3.44 -5.86 7.65
N LYS A 607 -3.98 -5.98 8.87
CA LYS A 607 -5.20 -5.25 9.28
C LYS A 607 -5.01 -3.73 9.29
N THR A 608 -3.78 -3.26 9.49
CA THR A 608 -3.45 -1.85 9.66
C THR A 608 -3.13 -1.16 8.33
N ASP A 609 -2.21 -1.72 7.55
CA ASP A 609 -1.66 -1.09 6.34
C ASP A 609 -2.00 -1.85 5.04
N GLY A 610 -2.69 -2.99 5.16
CA GLY A 610 -2.81 -3.95 4.06
C GLY A 610 -1.55 -4.79 3.92
N PHE A 611 -1.64 -5.85 3.12
CA PHE A 611 -0.50 -6.72 2.82
C PHE A 611 -0.71 -7.37 1.46
N SER A 612 0.32 -7.34 0.63
CA SER A 612 0.30 -7.98 -0.68
C SER A 612 1.12 -9.28 -0.69
N GLY A 613 0.66 -10.27 -1.44
CA GLY A 613 1.38 -11.51 -1.70
C GLY A 613 1.83 -11.54 -3.16
N TYR A 614 3.05 -11.97 -3.43
CA TYR A 614 3.55 -12.17 -4.79
C TYR A 614 3.92 -13.64 -5.01
N VAL A 615 3.31 -14.29 -6.00
CA VAL A 615 3.63 -15.69 -6.31
C VAL A 615 4.98 -15.76 -7.03
N VAL A 616 6.03 -16.12 -6.28
CA VAL A 616 7.41 -16.08 -6.75
C VAL A 616 7.63 -17.09 -7.87
N LYS A 617 8.26 -16.64 -8.97
CA LYS A 617 8.66 -17.51 -10.09
C LYS A 617 10.04 -18.09 -9.79
N GLY A 618 10.03 -19.11 -8.93
CA GLY A 618 11.23 -19.78 -8.49
C GLY A 618 10.95 -20.87 -7.46
N ARG A 619 12.02 -21.44 -6.94
CA ARG A 619 12.01 -22.53 -5.97
C ARG A 619 12.75 -22.11 -4.71
N ARG A 620 12.20 -22.49 -3.56
CA ARG A 620 12.93 -22.45 -2.28
C ARG A 620 13.44 -23.84 -1.93
N PHE A 621 14.56 -23.89 -1.23
CA PHE A 621 15.20 -25.12 -0.76
C PHE A 621 15.48 -25.01 0.74
N ASP A 622 14.95 -25.94 1.54
CA ASP A 622 15.08 -25.95 3.01
C ASP A 622 16.33 -26.74 3.42
N ILE A 623 17.22 -26.12 4.19
CA ILE A 623 18.40 -26.80 4.76
C ILE A 623 18.20 -27.24 6.22
N GLY A 624 17.02 -27.00 6.79
CA GLY A 624 16.65 -27.22 8.18
C GLY A 624 16.27 -28.66 8.54
N LEU A 625 16.13 -29.54 7.55
CA LEU A 625 15.82 -30.97 7.71
C LEU A 625 16.87 -31.83 6.99
N PRO A 626 17.24 -33.02 7.51
CA PRO A 626 18.30 -33.85 6.90
C PRO A 626 18.03 -34.26 5.45
N GLU A 627 16.84 -34.77 5.14
CA GLU A 627 16.50 -35.21 3.79
C GLU A 627 16.33 -34.02 2.82
N GLU A 628 15.70 -32.93 3.27
CA GLU A 628 15.58 -31.70 2.48
C GLU A 628 16.95 -31.10 2.19
N TYR A 629 17.87 -31.11 3.16
CA TYR A 629 19.24 -30.65 2.96
C TYR A 629 19.98 -31.53 1.92
N ARG A 630 19.82 -32.86 2.00
CA ARG A 630 20.38 -33.78 1.01
C ARG A 630 19.86 -33.46 -0.39
N GLN A 631 18.56 -33.24 -0.52
CA GLN A 631 17.93 -32.91 -1.79
C GLN A 631 18.38 -31.52 -2.29
N THR A 632 18.51 -30.55 -1.40
CA THR A 632 19.01 -29.20 -1.68
C THR A 632 20.41 -29.23 -2.28
N VAL A 633 21.32 -30.03 -1.73
CA VAL A 633 22.69 -30.18 -2.26
C VAL A 633 22.71 -30.74 -3.69
N ILE A 634 21.70 -31.53 -4.07
CA ILE A 634 21.56 -32.08 -5.42
C ILE A 634 20.97 -31.03 -6.37
N ASP A 635 19.88 -30.38 -5.95
CA ASP A 635 19.03 -29.60 -6.86
C ASP A 635 19.43 -28.14 -6.99
N PHE A 636 19.94 -27.51 -5.90
CA PHE A 636 20.19 -26.07 -5.86
C PHE A 636 21.18 -25.59 -6.93
N ARG A 637 22.17 -26.42 -7.28
CA ARG A 637 23.12 -26.14 -8.36
C ARG A 637 22.43 -25.90 -9.71
N ASN A 638 21.30 -26.55 -9.94
CA ASN A 638 20.53 -26.49 -11.19
C ASN A 638 19.36 -25.50 -11.11
N ALA A 639 19.21 -24.82 -9.97
CA ALA A 639 18.07 -24.01 -9.63
C ALA A 639 18.35 -22.55 -9.70
#